data_AF-A0A841JXD3-F1
#
_entry.id   AF-A0A841JXD3-F1
#
_cell.length_a   1.000
_cell.length_b   1.000
_cell.length_c   1.000
_cell.angle_alpha   90.00
_cell.angle_beta   90.00
_cell.angle_gamma   90.00
#
_symmetry.space_group_name_H-M   'P 1'
#
loop_
_entity.id
_entity.type
_entity.pdbx_description
1 polymer ?
#
loop_
_entity_poly.entity_id
_entity_poly.type
_entity_poly.pdbx_seq_one_letter_code
_entity_poly.pdbx_strand_id
1 'polypeptide(L)'
;MHRSAAFSRFRCSPCCKTAILAAVVAFLAPASMLAFGKHGNASQLDSYAGQYRELKEPDSVFSVFREGDHLTIESARIARTALASANTASSDVFVAEGGKLKYTFVKDSAGKVASLKWISSRRGNDEEIVAARIDGPPVHNRFRPYSRQEVMIPMRDGIKLRAIILRPTDTHETLPFLMERTPYGVGDCDSNFINGEYTEMAQSGYIFVMEDIRGRYESQGQFVMMRPIAAHHDPASADPNGIDESTDTYDTVAWLLKNVPQNNGRVGVTGISYDGFLAAEAGIDPNPAVKAISPQAPMTDVWIGDDFFHNGAFRQTYGYDYVLGMESGKENAFGKLDEDAYTYFLNAGSYYAAGAKSGVDDLPSAQSFLHHPSYDEFWQARAVQAHLNEVHVATLEVGGWWDQEDMWGPQAEYAALKPHDAKHEVFLALGPWNHGQWVATTRHLGEVDFGAATGDQFRRQIEAPFFAHYLKDQPGFDLQDTASFQTGTDRWMRYSSWPPKEGIAQRDLYLERDGSLSFEKPASAQEFAQYISDPAAPVNYRKRPIEATYAPTGSHWYTWLAEDQRPYDGRKDVAGWRTAVLDHDVTITGDVLADIFASTSGTDSDWVVKLIDQYPQVTNCPEPCTGVKADKDGYELMVAEEIFRGRYRESYARPEAILAGQSEEYKFSLHGADHVFLKGHRILVQVQSSWFPLYDRNPQTFVPNIMTAKPEDYKAAEQHIYANSHLVLPVAER
;
A
#
# COMPACT_ATOMS: atom_id res chain seq x y z
N MET A 1 29.94 -46.17 -20.86
CA MET A 1 30.05 -47.19 -19.78
C MET A 1 28.86 -47.02 -18.86
N HIS A 2 27.98 -48.01 -18.89
CA HIS A 2 26.71 -48.11 -18.16
C HIS A 2 26.88 -48.60 -16.72
N ARG A 3 25.92 -48.24 -15.86
CA ARG A 3 25.17 -49.08 -14.88
C ARG A 3 24.29 -48.09 -14.06
N SER A 4 22.97 -47.98 -14.19
CA SER A 4 21.82 -48.92 -14.23
C SER A 4 21.48 -49.60 -12.89
N ALA A 5 20.16 -49.60 -12.63
CA ALA A 5 19.35 -50.40 -11.68
C ALA A 5 19.14 -49.78 -10.27
N ALA A 6 17.99 -49.86 -9.58
CA ALA A 6 16.64 -50.39 -9.83
C ALA A 6 15.85 -50.36 -8.49
N PHE A 7 14.53 -50.09 -8.53
CA PHE A 7 13.44 -50.54 -7.62
C PHE A 7 13.51 -50.23 -6.09
N SER A 8 12.43 -49.91 -5.35
CA SER A 8 11.16 -50.63 -5.26
C SER A 8 10.02 -49.80 -4.64
N ARG A 9 8.78 -50.18 -5.00
CA ARG A 9 7.49 -49.76 -4.43
C ARG A 9 7.14 -50.63 -3.22
N PHE A 10 6.45 -50.08 -2.22
CA PHE A 10 5.53 -50.86 -1.38
C PHE A 10 4.21 -50.10 -1.18
N ARG A 11 3.13 -50.71 -1.68
CA ARG A 11 1.73 -50.49 -1.27
C ARG A 11 1.39 -51.58 -0.25
N CYS A 12 0.61 -51.25 0.78
CA CYS A 12 -0.23 -52.22 1.47
C CYS A 12 -1.47 -51.56 2.13
N SER A 13 -2.60 -52.22 1.97
CA SER A 13 -3.94 -52.10 2.60
C SER A 13 -4.64 -53.44 2.33
N PRO A 14 -5.81 -53.83 2.90
CA PRO A 14 -6.54 -53.42 4.12
C PRO A 14 -7.06 -54.66 4.94
N CYS A 15 -7.85 -54.42 6.02
CA CYS A 15 -8.85 -55.29 6.71
C CYS A 15 -8.64 -55.36 8.23
N CYS A 16 -9.62 -55.47 9.13
CA CYS A 16 -11.08 -55.28 9.17
C CYS A 16 -11.49 -55.57 10.65
N LYS A 17 -12.50 -54.86 11.20
CA LYS A 17 -13.53 -55.27 12.22
C LYS A 17 -13.77 -54.31 13.41
N THR A 18 -14.95 -53.67 13.38
CA THR A 18 -16.04 -53.57 14.40
C THR A 18 -15.67 -53.44 15.89
N ALA A 19 -16.28 -52.63 16.77
CA ALA A 19 -17.55 -51.90 16.76
C ALA A 19 -17.63 -50.91 17.98
N ILE A 20 -18.35 -49.78 17.78
CA ILE A 20 -19.34 -49.13 18.67
C ILE A 20 -19.01 -48.92 20.18
N LEU A 21 -18.90 -47.66 20.66
CA LEU A 21 -19.91 -46.95 21.47
C LEU A 21 -19.42 -45.51 21.83
N ALA A 22 -20.38 -44.61 22.01
CA ALA A 22 -20.26 -43.16 22.19
C ALA A 22 -19.48 -42.65 23.42
N ALA A 23 -18.83 -41.50 23.27
CA ALA A 23 -18.74 -40.46 24.30
C ALA A 23 -18.36 -39.11 23.68
N VAL A 24 -19.30 -38.16 23.77
CA VAL A 24 -19.08 -36.73 23.59
C VAL A 24 -18.18 -36.25 24.72
N VAL A 25 -16.98 -35.73 24.41
CA VAL A 25 -16.21 -34.86 25.31
C VAL A 25 -15.56 -33.77 24.49
N ALA A 26 -16.00 -32.54 24.74
CA ALA A 26 -15.38 -31.32 24.25
C ALA A 26 -13.93 -31.24 24.74
N PHE A 27 -12.97 -31.13 23.82
CA PHE A 27 -11.62 -30.69 24.15
C PHE A 27 -11.59 -29.15 24.12
N LEU A 28 -11.95 -28.54 25.24
CA LEU A 28 -11.39 -27.25 25.63
C LEU A 28 -9.95 -27.53 26.07
N ALA A 29 -8.97 -27.19 25.24
CA ALA A 29 -7.61 -27.03 25.73
C ALA A 29 -7.60 -25.83 26.69
N PRO A 30 -7.09 -25.95 27.94
CA PRO A 30 -6.98 -24.80 28.81
C PRO A 30 -5.88 -23.90 28.24
N ALA A 31 -6.24 -22.66 27.93
CA ALA A 31 -5.27 -21.58 27.87
C ALA A 31 -4.41 -21.65 29.14
N SER A 32 -3.09 -21.64 28.97
CA SER A 32 -2.17 -21.49 30.09
C SER A 32 -2.44 -20.14 30.76
N MET A 33 -3.32 -20.14 31.76
CA MET A 33 -3.46 -19.04 32.70
C MET A 33 -2.12 -18.91 33.43
N LEU A 34 -1.28 -17.97 32.96
CA LEU A 34 -0.31 -17.35 33.82
C LEU A 34 -1.06 -16.91 35.07
N ALA A 35 -0.71 -17.47 36.23
CA ALA A 35 -1.22 -16.98 37.50
C ALA A 35 -0.82 -15.52 37.62
N PHE A 36 -1.76 -14.60 37.40
CA PHE A 36 -1.57 -13.16 37.56
C PHE A 36 -1.04 -12.89 38.97
N GLY A 37 0.20 -12.38 39.04
CA GLY A 37 0.89 -12.11 40.30
C GLY A 37 0.20 -11.04 41.15
N LYS A 38 0.48 -11.06 42.46
CA LYS A 38 -0.15 -10.22 43.49
C LYS A 38 -0.41 -8.77 43.10
N HIS A 39 -1.68 -8.40 43.26
CA HIS A 39 -2.34 -7.12 43.03
C HIS A 39 -1.74 -5.94 43.80
N GLY A 40 -1.57 -4.79 43.13
CA GLY A 40 -1.23 -3.52 43.77
C GLY A 40 -2.36 -3.00 44.68
N ASN A 41 -2.06 -2.12 45.63
CA ASN A 41 -3.09 -1.46 46.44
C ASN A 41 -3.99 -0.60 45.53
N ALA A 42 -5.32 -0.63 45.70
CA ALA A 42 -6.27 0.11 44.86
C ALA A 42 -5.91 1.59 44.70
N SER A 43 -5.49 2.23 45.80
CA SER A 43 -5.05 3.63 45.80
C SER A 43 -3.81 3.88 44.90
N GLN A 44 -2.92 2.90 44.81
CA GLN A 44 -1.76 2.95 43.93
C GLN A 44 -2.18 2.76 42.46
N LEU A 45 -3.06 1.80 42.18
CA LEU A 45 -3.57 1.56 40.83
C LEU A 45 -4.35 2.77 40.30
N ASP A 46 -5.20 3.38 41.14
CA ASP A 46 -5.95 4.59 40.80
C ASP A 46 -5.03 5.78 40.44
N SER A 47 -3.78 5.80 40.94
CA SER A 47 -2.83 6.87 40.60
C SER A 47 -2.36 6.86 39.14
N TYR A 48 -2.41 5.70 38.47
CA TYR A 48 -2.11 5.51 37.04
C TYR A 48 -3.35 5.68 36.15
N ALA A 49 -4.55 5.78 36.72
CA ALA A 49 -5.76 5.94 35.92
C ALA A 49 -5.80 7.34 35.29
N GLY A 50 -6.02 7.42 33.98
CA GLY A 50 -6.15 8.67 33.25
C GLY A 50 -6.03 8.44 31.75
N GLN A 51 -5.97 9.55 31.01
CA GLN A 51 -5.68 9.53 29.58
C GLN A 51 -4.22 9.88 29.32
N TYR A 52 -3.67 9.27 28.28
CA TYR A 52 -2.28 9.41 27.86
C TYR A 52 -2.27 9.69 26.35
N ARG A 53 -1.71 10.83 25.95
CA ARG A 53 -1.59 11.25 24.56
C ARG A 53 -0.18 10.97 24.07
N GLU A 54 -0.04 10.24 22.98
CA GLU A 54 1.27 10.00 22.38
C GLU A 54 1.93 11.30 21.94
N LEU A 55 3.24 11.43 22.20
CA LEU A 55 3.96 12.67 21.93
C LEU A 55 4.24 12.88 20.43
N LYS A 56 4.50 11.80 19.68
CA LYS A 56 4.71 11.86 18.23
C LYS A 56 3.38 11.84 17.49
N GLU A 57 2.41 11.05 17.94
CA GLU A 57 1.07 10.97 17.37
C GLU A 57 0.01 11.53 18.33
N PRO A 58 -0.13 12.86 18.46
CA PRO A 58 -1.05 13.46 19.44
C PRO A 58 -2.53 13.11 19.23
N ASP A 59 -2.88 12.60 18.05
CA ASP A 59 -4.20 12.10 17.70
C ASP A 59 -4.46 10.68 18.27
N SER A 60 -3.41 9.97 18.69
CA SER A 60 -3.48 8.68 19.39
C SER A 60 -3.57 8.90 20.92
N VAL A 61 -4.77 8.68 21.46
CA VAL A 61 -5.04 8.80 22.91
C VAL A 61 -5.38 7.43 23.50
N PHE A 62 -4.63 7.07 24.54
CA PHE A 62 -4.80 5.85 25.32
C PHE A 62 -5.53 6.18 26.62
N SER A 63 -6.43 5.29 27.02
CA SER A 63 -7.14 5.36 28.28
C SER A 63 -6.66 4.23 29.17
N VAL A 64 -6.24 4.58 30.39
CA VAL A 64 -5.87 3.63 31.43
C VAL A 64 -6.82 3.80 32.61
N PHE A 65 -7.40 2.72 33.09
CA PHE A 65 -8.25 2.74 34.27
C PHE A 65 -8.12 1.44 35.07
N ARG A 66 -8.57 1.47 36.32
CA ARG A 66 -8.60 0.30 37.18
C ARG A 66 -9.88 -0.49 36.96
N GLU A 67 -9.75 -1.80 36.83
CA GLU A 67 -10.86 -2.76 36.90
C GLU A 67 -10.57 -3.76 38.01
N GLY A 68 -11.33 -3.66 39.11
CA GLY A 68 -11.07 -4.48 40.28
C GLY A 68 -9.66 -4.23 40.83
N ASP A 69 -8.77 -5.20 40.60
CA ASP A 69 -7.43 -5.35 41.16
C ASP A 69 -6.30 -5.27 40.12
N HIS A 70 -6.61 -4.88 38.88
CA HIS A 70 -5.66 -4.66 37.79
C HIS A 70 -5.91 -3.33 37.07
N LEU A 71 -4.95 -2.92 36.25
CA LEU A 71 -5.14 -1.84 35.29
C LEU A 71 -5.61 -2.43 33.96
N THR A 72 -6.32 -1.63 33.20
CA THR A 72 -6.71 -1.91 31.81
C THR A 72 -6.26 -0.74 30.96
N ILE A 73 -5.77 -1.04 29.75
CA ILE A 73 -5.47 -0.05 28.73
C ILE A 73 -6.30 -0.30 27.47
N GLU A 74 -6.73 0.77 26.82
CA GLU A 74 -7.43 0.74 25.55
C GLU A 74 -7.25 2.05 24.77
N SER A 75 -7.62 2.05 23.48
CA SER A 75 -7.76 3.26 22.67
C SER A 75 -8.95 3.13 21.72
N ALA A 76 -9.16 4.09 20.84
CA ALA A 76 -10.19 3.99 19.80
C ALA A 76 -10.01 2.78 18.87
N ARG A 77 -8.77 2.31 18.70
CA ARG A 77 -8.40 1.21 17.79
C ARG A 77 -7.68 0.04 18.49
N ILE A 78 -7.39 0.15 19.79
CA ILE A 78 -6.76 -0.90 20.58
C ILE A 78 -7.79 -1.49 21.53
N ALA A 79 -7.96 -2.81 21.39
CA ALA A 79 -8.86 -3.57 22.25
C ALA A 79 -8.51 -3.41 23.72
N ARG A 80 -9.56 -3.48 24.54
CA ARG A 80 -9.45 -3.46 25.99
C ARG A 80 -8.53 -4.59 26.48
N THR A 81 -7.38 -4.21 27.01
CA THR A 81 -6.32 -5.15 27.37
C THR A 81 -5.98 -5.03 28.86
N ALA A 82 -6.11 -6.13 29.59
CA ALA A 82 -5.73 -6.17 31.00
C ALA A 82 -4.20 -6.06 31.17
N LEU A 83 -3.77 -5.40 32.23
CA LEU A 83 -2.37 -5.15 32.57
C LEU A 83 -2.02 -5.76 33.92
N ALA A 84 -1.07 -6.70 33.92
CA ALA A 84 -0.51 -7.32 35.13
C ALA A 84 0.74 -6.58 35.59
N SER A 85 0.99 -6.49 36.91
CA SER A 85 2.29 -5.99 37.38
C SER A 85 3.43 -6.95 36.99
N ALA A 86 4.52 -6.41 36.45
CA ALA A 86 5.63 -7.21 35.92
C ALA A 86 6.45 -7.95 37.00
N ASN A 87 6.41 -7.49 38.27
CA ASN A 87 6.86 -8.19 39.49
C ASN A 87 6.71 -7.28 40.75
N THR A 88 6.33 -7.90 41.88
CA THR A 88 6.10 -7.38 43.27
C THR A 88 5.84 -5.88 43.46
N ALA A 89 4.60 -5.51 43.81
CA ALA A 89 4.08 -4.39 44.62
C ALA A 89 4.64 -2.95 44.49
N SER A 90 5.72 -2.68 43.75
CA SER A 90 6.37 -1.36 43.67
C SER A 90 6.98 -1.05 42.30
N SER A 91 6.77 -1.88 41.28
CA SER A 91 7.20 -1.54 39.92
C SER A 91 6.13 -0.69 39.23
N ASP A 92 6.53 0.46 38.68
CA ASP A 92 5.70 1.27 37.77
C ASP A 92 5.58 0.61 36.38
N VAL A 93 5.65 -0.72 36.33
CA VAL A 93 5.84 -1.51 35.13
C VAL A 93 4.78 -2.59 35.08
N PHE A 94 4.04 -2.60 33.97
CA PHE A 94 2.94 -3.50 33.72
C PHE A 94 3.14 -4.26 32.41
N VAL A 95 2.61 -5.47 32.34
CA VAL A 95 2.67 -6.34 31.17
C VAL A 95 1.24 -6.59 30.70
N ALA A 96 1.00 -6.37 29.42
CA ALA A 96 -0.27 -6.70 28.79
C ALA A 96 -0.56 -8.20 28.90
N GLU A 97 -1.83 -8.54 29.03
CA GLU A 97 -2.31 -9.91 28.88
C GLU A 97 -1.77 -10.52 27.57
N GLY A 98 -1.31 -11.77 27.63
CA GLY A 98 -0.55 -12.40 26.54
C GLY A 98 0.96 -12.12 26.53
N GLY A 99 1.45 -11.24 27.41
CA GLY A 99 2.90 -11.07 27.67
C GLY A 99 3.68 -10.28 26.62
N LYS A 100 3.02 -9.81 25.55
CA LYS A 100 3.69 -9.23 24.37
C LYS A 100 4.17 -7.80 24.58
N LEU A 101 3.44 -6.98 25.34
CA LEU A 101 3.75 -5.56 25.53
C LEU A 101 4.02 -5.24 27.00
N LYS A 102 5.03 -4.40 27.22
CA LYS A 102 5.44 -3.93 28.54
C LYS A 102 5.30 -2.41 28.60
N TYR A 103 4.45 -1.95 29.51
CA TYR A 103 4.16 -0.55 29.77
C TYR A 103 4.88 -0.08 31.03
N THR A 104 5.55 1.07 30.95
CA THR A 104 6.26 1.70 32.05
C THR A 104 5.67 3.09 32.31
N PHE A 105 5.05 3.28 33.46
CA PHE A 105 4.60 4.60 33.90
C PHE A 105 5.76 5.38 34.48
N VAL A 106 5.91 6.63 34.06
CA VAL A 106 6.98 7.52 34.52
C VAL A 106 6.37 8.60 35.40
N LYS A 107 6.97 8.82 36.58
CA LYS A 107 6.56 9.85 37.53
C LYS A 107 7.45 11.09 37.40
N ASP A 108 6.86 12.25 37.68
CA ASP A 108 7.58 13.52 37.81
C ASP A 108 8.35 13.63 39.14
N SER A 109 9.02 14.76 39.36
CA SER A 109 9.77 15.04 40.59
C SER A 109 8.91 15.13 41.86
N ALA A 110 7.58 15.31 41.71
CA ALA A 110 6.62 15.30 42.80
C ALA A 110 6.03 13.89 43.05
N GLY A 111 6.45 12.88 42.28
CA GLY A 111 5.97 11.51 42.39
C GLY A 111 4.62 11.26 41.71
N LYS A 112 4.09 12.20 40.94
CA LYS A 112 2.84 12.05 40.17
C LYS A 112 3.14 11.41 38.83
N VAL A 113 2.31 10.46 38.39
CA VAL A 113 2.44 9.84 37.06
C VAL A 113 2.25 10.90 35.98
N ALA A 114 3.28 11.10 35.15
CA ALA A 114 3.38 12.13 34.12
C ALA A 114 3.36 11.55 32.71
N SER A 115 3.82 10.32 32.49
CA SER A 115 3.75 9.66 31.18
C SER A 115 3.69 8.13 31.28
N LEU A 116 3.41 7.51 30.13
CA LEU A 116 3.40 6.08 29.88
C LEU A 116 4.36 5.80 28.72
N LYS A 117 5.17 4.74 28.84
CA LYS A 117 6.13 4.32 27.83
C LYS A 117 5.99 2.85 27.50
N TRP A 118 6.20 2.47 26.24
CA TRP A 118 6.34 1.07 25.85
C TRP A 118 7.23 0.98 24.61
N ILE A 119 7.76 -0.22 24.36
CA ILE A 119 8.44 -0.51 23.10
C ILE A 119 7.40 -1.08 22.16
N SER A 120 7.21 -0.40 21.04
CA SER A 120 6.38 -0.87 19.95
C SER A 120 7.28 -1.44 18.87
N SER A 121 7.16 -2.74 18.61
CA SER A 121 7.80 -3.39 17.46
C SER A 121 6.83 -3.34 16.28
N ARG A 122 6.51 -2.15 15.76
CA ARG A 122 5.70 -2.02 14.54
C ARG A 122 6.60 -2.19 13.34
N ARG A 123 6.30 -3.16 12.47
CA ARG A 123 7.14 -3.49 11.30
C ARG A 123 8.63 -3.64 11.71
N GLY A 124 8.80 -4.10 12.96
CA GLY A 124 10.03 -4.49 13.64
C GLY A 124 11.16 -3.47 13.75
N ASN A 125 10.83 -2.18 13.73
CA ASN A 125 11.67 -1.21 14.41
C ASN A 125 11.18 -1.12 15.86
N ASP A 126 12.05 -1.44 16.81
CA ASP A 126 11.78 -1.22 18.22
C ASP A 126 11.82 0.29 18.49
N GLU A 127 10.64 0.90 18.57
CA GLU A 127 10.51 2.30 18.91
C GLU A 127 10.00 2.45 20.34
N GLU A 128 10.68 3.25 21.16
CA GLU A 128 10.13 3.69 22.43
C GLU A 128 9.03 4.73 22.15
N ILE A 129 7.78 4.31 22.36
CA ILE A 129 6.64 5.20 22.32
C ILE A 129 6.48 5.84 23.69
N VAL A 130 6.24 7.15 23.70
CA VAL A 130 6.00 7.93 24.91
C VAL A 130 4.67 8.65 24.79
N ALA A 131 3.78 8.43 25.76
CA ALA A 131 2.51 9.13 25.86
C ALA A 131 2.45 9.95 27.15
N ALA A 132 2.29 11.27 27.03
CA ALA A 132 2.14 12.17 28.16
C ALA A 132 0.73 12.07 28.75
N ARG A 133 0.64 12.05 30.08
CA ARG A 133 -0.64 12.11 30.78
C ARG A 133 -1.31 13.46 30.50
N ILE A 134 -2.59 13.43 30.13
CA ILE A 134 -3.40 14.62 29.90
C ILE A 134 -4.49 14.76 30.98
N ASP A 135 -5.06 15.95 31.10
CA ASP A 135 -6.12 16.23 32.06
C ASP A 135 -7.43 15.53 31.69
N GLY A 136 -8.09 14.96 32.70
CA GLY A 136 -9.39 14.31 32.57
C GLY A 136 -9.41 12.90 33.13
N PRO A 137 -10.61 12.37 33.44
CA PRO A 137 -10.76 10.97 33.82
C PRO A 137 -10.48 10.06 32.60
N PRO A 138 -10.26 8.75 32.84
CA PRO A 138 -10.23 7.77 31.76
C PRO A 138 -11.51 7.81 30.92
N VAL A 139 -11.38 7.57 29.61
CA VAL A 139 -12.50 7.43 28.67
C VAL A 139 -12.67 5.96 28.34
N HIS A 140 -13.91 5.48 28.31
CA HIS A 140 -14.20 4.10 27.96
C HIS A 140 -14.55 3.98 26.47
N ASN A 141 -13.61 3.50 25.67
CA ASN A 141 -13.81 3.14 24.26
C ASN A 141 -14.64 1.86 24.21
N ARG A 142 -15.70 1.84 23.41
CA ARG A 142 -16.62 0.69 23.35
C ARG A 142 -16.40 -0.10 22.08
N PHE A 143 -15.65 -1.18 22.19
CA PHE A 143 -15.64 -2.21 21.14
C PHE A 143 -16.99 -2.92 21.14
N ARG A 144 -17.59 -3.03 19.96
CA ARG A 144 -18.86 -3.72 19.76
C ARG A 144 -18.63 -5.24 19.73
N PRO A 145 -19.41 -6.05 20.45
CA PRO A 145 -19.18 -7.50 20.48
C PRO A 145 -19.71 -8.19 19.21
N TYR A 146 -18.90 -9.10 18.64
CA TYR A 146 -19.26 -9.92 17.49
C TYR A 146 -19.20 -11.41 17.82
N SER A 147 -20.17 -12.18 17.30
CA SER A 147 -20.08 -13.64 17.24
C SER A 147 -19.33 -14.03 15.98
N ARG A 148 -18.39 -14.98 16.09
CA ARG A 148 -17.62 -15.53 14.97
C ARG A 148 -18.22 -16.86 14.51
N GLN A 149 -18.51 -16.96 13.22
CA GLN A 149 -18.89 -18.21 12.56
C GLN A 149 -17.94 -18.47 11.40
N GLU A 150 -17.46 -19.70 11.28
CA GLU A 150 -16.58 -20.13 10.19
C GLU A 150 -17.33 -21.11 9.28
N VAL A 151 -17.25 -20.88 7.97
CA VAL A 151 -17.99 -21.66 6.97
C VAL A 151 -17.11 -21.96 5.75
N MET A 152 -17.48 -23.04 5.05
CA MET A 152 -16.93 -23.39 3.74
C MET A 152 -18.02 -23.23 2.68
N ILE A 153 -17.96 -22.16 1.90
CA ILE A 153 -18.98 -21.75 0.94
C ILE A 153 -18.70 -22.42 -0.42
N PRO A 154 -19.62 -23.24 -0.96
CA PRO A 154 -19.44 -23.88 -2.26
C PRO A 154 -19.67 -22.88 -3.40
N MET A 155 -18.68 -22.77 -4.29
CA MET A 155 -18.76 -22.04 -5.55
C MET A 155 -19.49 -22.88 -6.62
N ARG A 156 -19.78 -22.31 -7.78
CA ARG A 156 -20.47 -22.96 -8.91
C ARG A 156 -19.78 -24.23 -9.42
N ASP A 157 -18.46 -24.31 -9.27
CA ASP A 157 -17.64 -25.47 -9.67
C ASP A 157 -17.48 -26.52 -8.55
N GLY A 158 -18.10 -26.28 -7.39
CA GLY A 158 -18.07 -27.17 -6.23
C GLY A 158 -16.84 -27.02 -5.34
N ILE A 159 -15.86 -26.18 -5.71
CA ILE A 159 -14.78 -25.76 -4.83
C ILE A 159 -15.36 -24.95 -3.67
N LYS A 160 -14.78 -25.09 -2.49
CA LYS A 160 -15.24 -24.39 -1.30
C LYS A 160 -14.23 -23.36 -0.84
N LEU A 161 -14.70 -22.12 -0.67
CA LEU A 161 -13.93 -21.03 -0.08
C LEU A 161 -14.25 -20.90 1.40
N ARG A 162 -13.23 -20.65 2.23
CA ARG A 162 -13.40 -20.41 3.65
C ARG A 162 -13.81 -18.97 3.87
N ALA A 163 -14.87 -18.76 4.66
CA ALA A 163 -15.25 -17.43 5.12
C ALA A 163 -15.49 -17.39 6.64
N ILE A 164 -15.08 -16.28 7.26
CA ILE A 164 -15.38 -15.91 8.64
C ILE A 164 -16.48 -14.85 8.62
N ILE A 165 -17.61 -15.18 9.23
CA ILE A 165 -18.78 -14.31 9.35
C ILE A 165 -18.84 -13.79 10.78
N LEU A 166 -18.76 -12.47 10.93
CA LEU A 166 -18.79 -11.76 12.20
C LEU A 166 -20.08 -10.94 12.28
N ARG A 167 -21.02 -11.38 13.12
CA ARG A 167 -22.30 -10.70 13.37
C ARG A 167 -22.30 -10.01 14.73
N PRO A 168 -22.74 -8.74 14.85
CA PRO A 168 -22.87 -8.10 16.14
C PRO A 168 -23.88 -8.83 17.03
N THR A 169 -23.55 -9.02 18.31
CA THR A 169 -24.40 -9.76 19.28
C THR A 169 -25.28 -8.86 20.14
N ASP A 170 -25.08 -7.55 20.05
CA ASP A 170 -25.82 -6.53 20.79
C ASP A 170 -27.07 -6.02 20.06
N THR A 171 -27.37 -6.56 18.86
CA THR A 171 -28.57 -6.22 18.08
C THR A 171 -29.19 -7.44 17.39
N HIS A 172 -30.49 -7.35 17.13
CA HIS A 172 -31.25 -8.30 16.32
C HIS A 172 -31.82 -7.67 15.04
N GLU A 173 -31.37 -6.46 14.70
CA GLU A 173 -31.77 -5.77 13.48
C GLU A 173 -31.31 -6.53 12.22
N THR A 174 -32.02 -6.29 11.12
CA THR A 174 -31.58 -6.71 9.78
C THR A 174 -30.45 -5.82 9.32
N LEU A 175 -29.28 -6.40 9.08
CA LEU A 175 -28.05 -5.66 8.76
C LEU A 175 -27.55 -5.99 7.35
N PRO A 176 -26.90 -5.05 6.65
CA PRO A 176 -26.14 -5.37 5.44
C PRO A 176 -24.86 -6.12 5.76
N PHE A 177 -24.29 -6.74 4.73
CA PHE A 177 -22.94 -7.30 4.78
C PHE A 177 -21.91 -6.25 4.37
N LEU A 178 -20.75 -6.30 5.01
CA LEU A 178 -19.52 -5.66 4.52
C LEU A 178 -18.48 -6.78 4.36
N MET A 179 -18.03 -7.00 3.14
CA MET A 179 -17.19 -8.12 2.75
C MET A 179 -15.79 -7.66 2.37
N GLU A 180 -14.80 -8.46 2.75
CA GLU A 180 -13.43 -8.41 2.26
C GLU A 180 -13.05 -9.83 1.81
N ARG A 181 -12.53 -9.95 0.58
CA ARG A 181 -11.95 -11.19 0.08
C ARG A 181 -10.45 -10.97 0.03
N THR A 182 -9.66 -11.96 0.44
CA THR A 182 -8.21 -11.78 0.58
C THR A 182 -7.41 -13.04 0.30
N PRO A 183 -6.20 -12.93 -0.29
CA PRO A 183 -5.24 -14.03 -0.32
C PRO A 183 -4.34 -14.10 0.91
N TYR A 184 -4.57 -13.26 1.93
CA TYR A 184 -3.66 -13.04 3.07
C TYR A 184 -4.09 -13.71 4.39
N GLY A 185 -5.16 -14.50 4.38
CA GLY A 185 -5.56 -15.33 5.51
C GLY A 185 -6.53 -14.65 6.46
N VAL A 186 -7.70 -15.24 6.64
CA VAL A 186 -8.76 -14.68 7.50
C VAL A 186 -8.92 -15.35 8.87
N GLY A 187 -8.06 -16.32 9.19
CA GLY A 187 -8.21 -17.19 10.36
C GLY A 187 -8.28 -16.44 11.70
N ASP A 188 -7.48 -15.39 11.84
CA ASP A 188 -7.37 -14.57 13.06
C ASP A 188 -8.38 -13.42 13.12
N CYS A 189 -9.25 -13.25 12.12
CA CYS A 189 -10.29 -12.24 12.13
C CYS A 189 -11.33 -12.56 13.22
N ASP A 190 -11.43 -11.66 14.20
CA ASP A 190 -12.33 -11.78 15.35
C ASP A 190 -13.01 -10.43 15.69
N SER A 191 -13.70 -10.38 16.83
CA SER A 191 -14.36 -9.16 17.29
C SER A 191 -13.40 -8.01 17.54
N ASN A 192 -12.15 -8.27 17.96
CA ASN A 192 -11.17 -7.22 18.21
C ASN A 192 -10.60 -6.70 16.90
N PHE A 193 -10.30 -7.58 15.95
CA PHE A 193 -9.87 -7.22 14.60
C PHE A 193 -10.84 -6.22 13.96
N ILE A 194 -12.15 -6.55 13.92
CA ILE A 194 -13.18 -5.68 13.33
C ILE A 194 -13.25 -4.31 14.00
N ASN A 195 -13.18 -4.25 15.33
CA ASN A 195 -13.25 -2.96 16.01
C ASN A 195 -11.96 -2.14 15.89
N GLY A 196 -10.81 -2.81 15.71
CA GLY A 196 -9.52 -2.18 15.51
C GLY A 196 -9.35 -1.63 14.10
N GLU A 197 -9.53 -2.47 13.09
CA GLU A 197 -9.31 -2.11 11.68
C GLU A 197 -10.50 -1.35 11.08
N TYR A 198 -11.72 -1.78 11.41
CA TYR A 198 -12.97 -1.26 10.86
C TYR A 198 -13.75 -0.41 11.86
N THR A 199 -13.08 0.32 12.76
CA THR A 199 -13.70 1.00 13.91
C THR A 199 -15.00 1.74 13.56
N GLU A 200 -14.96 2.66 12.59
CA GLU A 200 -16.11 3.46 12.19
C GLU A 200 -17.28 2.60 11.67
N MET A 201 -17.00 1.60 10.83
CA MET A 201 -18.00 0.69 10.28
C MET A 201 -18.55 -0.25 11.37
N ALA A 202 -17.70 -0.76 12.24
CA ALA A 202 -18.08 -1.63 13.35
C ALA A 202 -19.10 -0.95 14.28
N GLN A 203 -18.88 0.33 14.59
CA GLN A 203 -19.84 1.14 15.36
C GLN A 203 -21.14 1.39 14.57
N SER A 204 -21.05 1.60 13.26
CA SER A 204 -22.18 1.85 12.37
C SER A 204 -23.06 0.60 12.14
N GLY A 205 -22.53 -0.60 12.36
CA GLY A 205 -23.25 -1.87 12.35
C GLY A 205 -23.38 -2.53 10.99
N TYR A 206 -22.63 -3.63 10.82
CA TYR A 206 -22.61 -4.50 9.64
C TYR A 206 -22.42 -5.95 10.08
N ILE A 207 -22.76 -6.90 9.22
CA ILE A 207 -22.26 -8.27 9.30
C ILE A 207 -20.98 -8.31 8.48
N PHE A 208 -19.83 -8.54 9.11
CA PHE A 208 -18.56 -8.63 8.38
C PHE A 208 -18.37 -10.05 7.82
N VAL A 209 -17.84 -10.14 6.60
CA VAL A 209 -17.50 -11.40 5.95
C VAL A 209 -16.07 -11.30 5.42
N MET A 210 -15.15 -12.04 6.05
CA MET A 210 -13.76 -12.12 5.61
C MET A 210 -13.56 -13.47 4.93
N GLU A 211 -13.15 -13.50 3.67
CA GLU A 211 -13.04 -14.73 2.88
C GLU A 211 -11.63 -14.97 2.34
N ASP A 212 -11.08 -16.18 2.55
CA ASP A 212 -9.86 -16.63 1.89
C ASP A 212 -10.17 -16.91 0.41
N ILE A 213 -9.46 -16.29 -0.54
CA ILE A 213 -9.69 -16.57 -1.97
C ILE A 213 -9.26 -17.98 -2.38
N ARG A 214 -9.69 -18.37 -3.58
CA ARG A 214 -9.42 -19.68 -4.19
C ARG A 214 -7.94 -20.08 -4.09
N GLY A 215 -7.72 -21.25 -3.50
CA GLY A 215 -6.39 -21.88 -3.36
C GLY A 215 -5.48 -21.30 -2.28
N ARG A 216 -5.92 -20.28 -1.54
CA ARG A 216 -5.17 -19.68 -0.42
C ARG A 216 -5.67 -20.21 0.93
N TYR A 217 -4.77 -20.32 1.90
CA TYR A 217 -5.06 -20.80 3.26
C TYR A 217 -5.94 -22.06 3.26
N GLU A 218 -7.09 -22.03 3.92
CA GLU A 218 -7.99 -23.18 4.02
C GLU A 218 -8.96 -23.30 2.84
N SER A 219 -9.01 -22.29 1.94
CA SER A 219 -9.78 -22.37 0.71
C SER A 219 -9.23 -23.46 -0.23
N GLN A 220 -10.18 -24.12 -0.88
CA GLN A 220 -9.90 -25.14 -1.88
C GLN A 220 -9.59 -24.51 -3.24
N GLY A 221 -9.21 -25.33 -4.22
CA GLY A 221 -8.86 -24.88 -5.56
C GLY A 221 -7.39 -24.51 -5.72
N GLN A 222 -7.08 -23.78 -6.79
CA GLN A 222 -5.73 -23.36 -7.16
C GLN A 222 -5.63 -21.84 -7.16
N PHE A 223 -4.61 -21.32 -6.47
CA PHE A 223 -4.27 -19.91 -6.50
C PHE A 223 -3.64 -19.55 -7.84
N VAL A 224 -4.04 -18.42 -8.39
CA VAL A 224 -3.43 -17.79 -9.57
C VAL A 224 -3.30 -16.32 -9.20
N MET A 225 -2.06 -15.82 -9.18
CA MET A 225 -1.78 -14.41 -8.95
C MET A 225 -2.54 -13.56 -9.96
N MET A 226 -3.35 -12.61 -9.47
CA MET A 226 -4.19 -11.73 -10.28
C MET A 226 -4.91 -12.53 -11.36
N ARG A 227 -5.75 -13.49 -10.92
CA ARG A 227 -6.48 -14.39 -11.81
C ARG A 227 -7.19 -13.56 -12.89
N PRO A 228 -6.86 -13.75 -14.19
CA PRO A 228 -7.49 -13.00 -15.27
C PRO A 228 -9.01 -13.13 -15.25
N ILE A 229 -9.70 -12.04 -15.57
CA ILE A 229 -11.15 -12.03 -15.74
C ILE A 229 -11.52 -13.02 -16.85
N ALA A 230 -12.50 -13.89 -16.56
CA ALA A 230 -13.02 -14.80 -17.55
C ALA A 230 -13.98 -14.08 -18.50
N ALA A 231 -13.96 -14.45 -19.77
CA ALA A 231 -14.93 -13.92 -20.73
C ALA A 231 -16.31 -14.53 -20.46
N HIS A 232 -17.14 -13.92 -19.62
CA HIS A 232 -18.48 -14.45 -19.31
C HIS A 232 -19.52 -14.12 -20.38
N HIS A 233 -19.34 -12.97 -21.05
CA HIS A 233 -20.38 -12.33 -21.84
C HIS A 233 -19.95 -11.89 -23.24
N ASP A 234 -18.67 -12.06 -23.61
CA ASP A 234 -18.25 -11.85 -25.00
C ASP A 234 -18.82 -12.96 -25.91
N PRO A 235 -19.72 -12.65 -26.86
CA PRO A 235 -20.29 -13.67 -27.74
C PRO A 235 -19.25 -14.44 -28.58
N ALA A 236 -18.06 -13.86 -28.78
CA ALA A 236 -16.98 -14.48 -29.54
C ALA A 236 -16.10 -15.43 -28.70
N SER A 237 -16.04 -15.25 -27.38
CA SER A 237 -15.12 -15.99 -26.50
C SER A 237 -15.74 -16.48 -25.18
N ALA A 238 -17.06 -16.36 -25.02
CA ALA A 238 -17.76 -16.64 -23.77
C ALA A 238 -17.53 -18.07 -23.26
N ASP A 239 -17.00 -18.19 -22.05
CA ASP A 239 -17.03 -19.42 -21.26
C ASP A 239 -18.12 -19.28 -20.17
N PRO A 240 -19.32 -19.87 -20.37
CA PRO A 240 -20.38 -19.80 -19.36
C PRO A 240 -20.04 -20.56 -18.07
N ASN A 241 -18.94 -21.33 -18.04
CA ASN A 241 -18.40 -21.95 -16.84
C ASN A 241 -17.07 -21.32 -16.40
N GLY A 242 -16.73 -20.14 -16.93
CA GLY A 242 -15.54 -19.39 -16.54
C GLY A 242 -15.54 -19.14 -15.04
N ILE A 243 -14.36 -19.24 -14.44
CA ILE A 243 -14.12 -19.00 -13.02
C ILE A 243 -13.03 -17.96 -12.88
N ASP A 244 -13.37 -16.89 -12.18
CA ASP A 244 -12.56 -15.74 -11.84
C ASP A 244 -13.01 -15.17 -10.50
N GLU A 245 -12.46 -14.01 -10.13
CA GLU A 245 -12.74 -13.41 -8.83
C GLU A 245 -14.13 -12.75 -8.78
N SER A 246 -14.66 -12.23 -9.90
CA SER A 246 -16.03 -11.74 -9.97
C SER A 246 -17.06 -12.85 -9.72
N THR A 247 -16.87 -14.03 -10.33
CA THR A 247 -17.78 -15.18 -10.19
C THR A 247 -17.72 -15.86 -8.83
N ASP A 248 -16.53 -15.99 -8.23
CA ASP A 248 -16.40 -16.45 -6.85
C ASP A 248 -17.09 -15.47 -5.88
N THR A 249 -16.93 -14.15 -6.08
CA THR A 249 -17.65 -13.13 -5.29
C THR A 249 -19.17 -13.26 -5.46
N TYR A 250 -19.65 -13.45 -6.69
CA TYR A 250 -21.07 -13.61 -6.98
C TYR A 250 -21.69 -14.77 -6.19
N ASP A 251 -21.01 -15.92 -6.21
CA ASP A 251 -21.48 -17.15 -5.57
C ASP A 251 -21.44 -17.04 -4.04
N THR A 252 -20.40 -16.40 -3.49
CA THR A 252 -20.31 -16.07 -2.05
C THR A 252 -21.49 -15.20 -1.62
N VAL A 253 -21.78 -14.11 -2.34
CA VAL A 253 -22.92 -13.24 -2.06
C VAL A 253 -24.25 -14.01 -2.12
N ALA A 254 -24.47 -14.80 -3.17
CA ALA A 254 -25.69 -15.59 -3.32
C ALA A 254 -25.88 -16.58 -2.15
N TRP A 255 -24.79 -17.17 -1.66
CA TRP A 255 -24.82 -18.05 -0.50
C TRP A 255 -25.14 -17.29 0.79
N LEU A 256 -24.51 -16.14 1.04
CA LEU A 256 -24.72 -15.34 2.25
C LEU A 256 -26.19 -14.92 2.41
N LEU A 257 -26.79 -14.40 1.34
CA LEU A 257 -28.19 -13.95 1.32
C LEU A 257 -29.16 -15.04 1.77
N LYS A 258 -28.88 -16.29 1.39
CA LYS A 258 -29.71 -17.46 1.67
C LYS A 258 -29.46 -18.06 3.06
N ASN A 259 -28.22 -18.01 3.55
CA ASN A 259 -27.79 -18.82 4.70
C ASN A 259 -27.54 -18.02 5.97
N VAL A 260 -27.30 -16.71 5.89
CA VAL A 260 -27.10 -15.87 7.07
C VAL A 260 -28.40 -15.15 7.41
N PRO A 261 -29.05 -15.46 8.54
CA PRO A 261 -30.34 -14.87 8.88
C PRO A 261 -30.21 -13.38 9.24
N GLN A 262 -31.34 -12.66 9.18
CA GLN A 262 -31.43 -11.25 9.58
C GLN A 262 -30.42 -10.37 8.85
N ASN A 263 -30.25 -10.62 7.54
CA ASN A 263 -29.58 -9.71 6.62
C ASN A 263 -30.62 -8.85 5.88
N ASN A 264 -30.22 -7.66 5.42
CA ASN A 264 -31.11 -6.73 4.69
C ASN A 264 -31.05 -6.89 3.16
N GLY A 265 -30.33 -7.90 2.66
CA GLY A 265 -30.18 -8.17 1.24
C GLY A 265 -29.16 -7.31 0.48
N ARG A 266 -28.36 -6.48 1.17
CA ARG A 266 -27.31 -5.64 0.54
C ARG A 266 -25.92 -6.03 1.01
N VAL A 267 -24.95 -5.93 0.10
CA VAL A 267 -23.54 -6.22 0.33
C VAL A 267 -22.71 -5.02 -0.12
N GLY A 268 -21.78 -4.59 0.72
CA GLY A 268 -20.63 -3.80 0.32
C GLY A 268 -19.38 -4.67 0.22
N VAL A 269 -18.49 -4.37 -0.70
CA VAL A 269 -17.17 -5.02 -0.81
C VAL A 269 -16.09 -3.96 -0.70
N THR A 270 -15.05 -4.22 0.08
CA THR A 270 -13.93 -3.29 0.29
C THR A 270 -12.65 -4.08 0.44
N GLY A 271 -11.52 -3.45 0.14
CA GLY A 271 -10.22 -4.05 0.35
C GLY A 271 -9.09 -3.15 -0.10
N ILE A 272 -7.88 -3.45 0.39
CA ILE A 272 -6.65 -2.72 0.09
C ILE A 272 -5.72 -3.62 -0.74
N SER A 273 -5.01 -3.06 -1.74
CA SER A 273 -4.05 -3.82 -2.56
C SER A 273 -4.73 -4.91 -3.40
N TYR A 274 -4.27 -6.15 -3.29
CA TYR A 274 -4.94 -7.33 -3.81
C TYR A 274 -6.42 -7.41 -3.37
N ASP A 275 -6.73 -7.07 -2.12
CA ASP A 275 -8.13 -7.05 -1.67
C ASP A 275 -8.91 -5.92 -2.36
N GLY A 276 -8.22 -4.84 -2.74
CA GLY A 276 -8.74 -3.77 -3.58
C GLY A 276 -9.04 -4.25 -5.01
N PHE A 277 -8.13 -5.00 -5.64
CA PHE A 277 -8.40 -5.71 -6.89
C PHE A 277 -9.64 -6.59 -6.77
N LEU A 278 -9.76 -7.37 -5.70
CA LEU A 278 -10.92 -8.23 -5.45
C LEU A 278 -12.22 -7.44 -5.23
N ALA A 279 -12.13 -6.22 -4.69
CA ALA A 279 -13.27 -5.31 -4.58
C ALA A 279 -13.66 -4.70 -5.94
N ALA A 280 -12.70 -4.39 -6.82
CA ALA A 280 -12.95 -3.96 -8.19
C ALA A 280 -13.64 -5.07 -9.01
N GLU A 281 -13.11 -6.29 -8.92
CA GLU A 281 -13.70 -7.50 -9.51
C GLU A 281 -15.14 -7.75 -9.06
N ALA A 282 -15.46 -7.42 -7.81
CA ALA A 282 -16.82 -7.53 -7.29
C ALA A 282 -17.82 -6.55 -7.95
N GLY A 283 -17.32 -5.52 -8.65
CA GLY A 283 -18.10 -4.58 -9.45
C GLY A 283 -18.29 -4.98 -10.92
N ILE A 284 -17.52 -5.96 -11.41
CA ILE A 284 -17.59 -6.53 -12.75
C ILE A 284 -18.54 -7.73 -12.71
N ASP A 285 -19.55 -7.78 -13.58
CA ASP A 285 -20.62 -8.80 -13.57
C ASP A 285 -21.19 -9.10 -12.16
N PRO A 286 -21.58 -8.06 -11.39
CA PRO A 286 -21.80 -8.18 -9.97
C PRO A 286 -23.07 -8.96 -9.63
N ASN A 287 -23.08 -9.63 -8.47
CA ASN A 287 -24.33 -10.07 -7.88
C ASN A 287 -25.24 -8.86 -7.61
N PRO A 288 -26.53 -8.87 -7.97
CA PRO A 288 -27.41 -7.71 -7.79
C PRO A 288 -27.54 -7.21 -6.35
N ALA A 289 -27.14 -7.99 -5.34
CA ALA A 289 -27.10 -7.55 -3.95
C ALA A 289 -25.87 -6.68 -3.60
N VAL A 290 -24.82 -6.66 -4.42
CA VAL A 290 -23.68 -5.75 -4.27
C VAL A 290 -24.14 -4.35 -4.64
N LYS A 291 -24.07 -3.42 -3.68
CA LYS A 291 -24.59 -2.04 -3.82
C LYS A 291 -23.53 -0.96 -3.67
N ALA A 292 -22.39 -1.30 -3.08
CA ALA A 292 -21.26 -0.41 -2.95
C ALA A 292 -19.96 -1.21 -3.00
N ILE A 293 -18.96 -0.72 -3.72
CA ILE A 293 -17.60 -1.22 -3.63
C ILE A 293 -16.64 -0.07 -3.28
N SER A 294 -15.57 -0.40 -2.57
CA SER A 294 -14.44 0.50 -2.39
C SER A 294 -13.15 -0.24 -2.67
N PRO A 295 -12.69 -0.24 -3.94
CA PRO A 295 -11.33 -0.61 -4.29
C PRO A 295 -10.38 0.45 -3.72
N GLN A 296 -9.39 0.02 -2.92
CA GLN A 296 -8.46 0.93 -2.26
C GLN A 296 -7.04 0.52 -2.60
N ALA A 297 -6.28 1.39 -3.27
CA ALA A 297 -5.01 1.04 -3.90
C ALA A 297 -5.12 -0.32 -4.63
N PRO A 298 -6.10 -0.52 -5.53
CA PRO A 298 -6.27 -1.80 -6.19
C PRO A 298 -5.08 -2.11 -7.10
N MET A 299 -4.68 -3.38 -7.16
CA MET A 299 -3.78 -3.88 -8.19
C MET A 299 -4.52 -3.87 -9.52
N THR A 300 -4.34 -2.84 -10.35
CA THR A 300 -5.17 -2.62 -11.55
C THR A 300 -4.41 -2.96 -12.83
N ASP A 301 -3.20 -2.43 -12.97
CA ASP A 301 -2.27 -2.77 -14.05
C ASP A 301 -0.83 -2.87 -13.51
N VAL A 302 -0.54 -4.08 -13.06
CA VAL A 302 0.75 -4.48 -12.45
C VAL A 302 1.95 -4.37 -13.40
N TRP A 303 1.76 -4.07 -14.68
CA TRP A 303 2.86 -3.83 -15.63
C TRP A 303 3.05 -2.35 -15.96
N ILE A 304 1.97 -1.57 -16.02
CA ILE A 304 2.05 -0.15 -16.37
C ILE A 304 2.57 0.69 -15.19
N GLY A 305 2.08 0.48 -13.97
CA GLY A 305 2.44 1.36 -12.85
C GLY A 305 2.05 0.90 -11.45
N ASP A 306 1.63 -0.35 -11.27
CA ASP A 306 1.42 -0.95 -9.93
C ASP A 306 2.61 -1.91 -9.57
N ASP A 307 2.33 -3.06 -8.97
CA ASP A 307 3.30 -3.88 -8.23
C ASP A 307 4.60 -4.29 -8.93
N PHE A 308 4.51 -4.81 -10.17
CA PHE A 308 5.58 -5.61 -10.75
C PHE A 308 6.45 -4.82 -11.73
N PHE A 309 5.87 -3.92 -12.49
CA PHE A 309 6.60 -3.03 -13.38
C PHE A 309 6.01 -1.63 -13.36
N HIS A 310 6.87 -0.64 -13.59
CA HIS A 310 6.47 0.73 -13.91
C HIS A 310 7.04 1.11 -15.27
N ASN A 311 6.16 1.41 -16.23
CA ASN A 311 6.51 1.66 -17.64
C ASN A 311 7.52 0.64 -18.20
N GLY A 312 7.35 -0.63 -17.82
CA GLY A 312 8.21 -1.75 -18.19
C GLY A 312 9.51 -1.92 -17.41
N ALA A 313 9.84 -1.04 -16.46
CA ALA A 313 10.92 -1.24 -15.49
C ALA A 313 10.49 -2.22 -14.40
N PHE A 314 11.17 -3.36 -14.27
CA PHE A 314 10.77 -4.43 -13.36
C PHE A 314 11.17 -4.13 -11.91
N ARG A 315 10.21 -4.16 -10.98
CA ARG A 315 10.38 -3.94 -9.54
C ARG A 315 10.98 -5.20 -8.87
N GLN A 316 12.25 -5.48 -9.17
CA GLN A 316 12.91 -6.74 -8.82
C GLN A 316 12.83 -7.14 -7.33
N THR A 317 12.99 -6.22 -6.36
CA THR A 317 12.94 -6.62 -4.94
C THR A 317 11.53 -6.95 -4.52
N TYR A 318 10.55 -6.21 -5.06
CA TYR A 318 9.14 -6.44 -4.81
C TYR A 318 8.71 -7.76 -5.46
N GLY A 319 8.91 -7.91 -6.78
CA GLY A 319 8.54 -9.12 -7.53
C GLY A 319 9.24 -10.38 -7.02
N TYR A 320 10.49 -10.28 -6.54
CA TYR A 320 11.18 -11.40 -5.91
C TYR A 320 10.53 -11.80 -4.57
N ASP A 321 10.31 -10.85 -3.67
CA ASP A 321 9.84 -11.11 -2.31
C ASP A 321 8.35 -11.46 -2.26
N TYR A 322 7.53 -10.76 -3.06
CA TYR A 322 6.09 -10.98 -3.13
C TYR A 322 5.74 -12.33 -3.73
N VAL A 323 6.39 -12.74 -4.83
CA VAL A 323 6.17 -14.07 -5.42
C VAL A 323 6.58 -15.18 -4.46
N LEU A 324 7.71 -15.03 -3.77
CA LEU A 324 8.10 -15.95 -2.71
C LEU A 324 7.03 -16.01 -1.61
N GLY A 325 6.54 -14.85 -1.18
CA GLY A 325 5.48 -14.71 -0.19
C GLY A 325 4.19 -15.44 -0.56
N MET A 326 3.76 -15.29 -1.81
CA MET A 326 2.44 -15.70 -2.25
C MET A 326 2.39 -17.10 -2.86
N GLU A 327 3.48 -17.59 -3.44
CA GLU A 327 3.46 -18.83 -4.25
C GLU A 327 4.32 -19.97 -3.68
N SER A 328 5.12 -19.73 -2.63
CA SER A 328 5.91 -20.80 -1.99
C SER A 328 5.07 -21.80 -1.17
N GLY A 329 3.81 -21.45 -0.89
CA GLY A 329 2.87 -22.27 -0.15
C GLY A 329 1.45 -21.71 -0.24
N LYS A 330 0.54 -22.29 0.56
CA LYS A 330 -0.86 -21.80 0.67
C LYS A 330 -1.02 -20.60 1.60
N GLU A 331 -0.10 -20.42 2.53
CA GLU A 331 -0.06 -19.30 3.47
C GLU A 331 1.08 -18.36 3.05
N ASN A 332 1.02 -17.11 3.49
CA ASN A 332 2.06 -16.13 3.16
C ASN A 332 3.38 -16.48 3.85
N ALA A 333 4.48 -16.52 3.08
CA ALA A 333 5.82 -16.77 3.60
C ALA A 333 6.85 -15.90 2.89
N PHE A 334 6.88 -14.61 3.22
CA PHE A 334 7.82 -13.65 2.62
C PHE A 334 9.28 -13.99 2.96
N GLY A 335 10.16 -13.61 2.04
CA GLY A 335 11.59 -13.86 2.12
C GLY A 335 12.28 -13.06 3.21
N LYS A 336 13.48 -13.53 3.53
CA LYS A 336 14.46 -12.76 4.31
C LYS A 336 15.74 -12.68 3.50
N LEU A 337 16.41 -11.55 3.61
CA LEU A 337 17.76 -11.37 3.10
C LEU A 337 18.71 -11.26 4.29
N ASP A 338 19.74 -12.09 4.31
CA ASP A 338 20.79 -12.07 5.35
C ASP A 338 21.87 -11.01 5.09
N GLU A 339 21.72 -10.24 4.00
CA GLU A 339 22.60 -9.15 3.59
C GLU A 339 21.79 -7.99 3.00
N ASP A 340 22.44 -6.85 2.79
CA ASP A 340 21.88 -5.69 2.10
C ASP A 340 21.39 -6.08 0.69
N ALA A 341 20.11 -5.87 0.40
CA ALA A 341 19.47 -6.19 -0.88
C ALA A 341 20.22 -5.58 -2.06
N TYR A 342 20.78 -4.38 -1.89
CA TYR A 342 21.62 -3.77 -2.92
C TYR A 342 22.81 -4.70 -3.26
N THR A 343 23.50 -5.21 -2.24
CA THR A 343 24.65 -6.10 -2.42
C THR A 343 24.22 -7.45 -3.00
N TYR A 344 23.13 -8.02 -2.50
CA TYR A 344 22.57 -9.30 -2.95
C TYR A 344 22.27 -9.29 -4.45
N PHE A 345 21.45 -8.34 -4.92
CA PHE A 345 21.04 -8.28 -6.32
C PHE A 345 22.19 -7.85 -7.24
N LEU A 346 23.08 -6.96 -6.78
CA LEU A 346 24.24 -6.54 -7.59
C LEU A 346 25.21 -7.70 -7.84
N ASN A 347 25.46 -8.51 -6.80
CA ASN A 347 26.31 -9.70 -6.89
C ASN A 347 25.66 -10.84 -7.71
N ALA A 348 24.32 -10.92 -7.70
CA ALA A 348 23.61 -11.87 -8.55
C ALA A 348 23.71 -11.51 -10.04
N GLY A 349 23.75 -10.22 -10.36
CA GLY A 349 23.88 -9.72 -11.72
C GLY A 349 22.53 -9.46 -12.38
N SER A 350 21.64 -10.43 -12.43
CA SER A 350 20.29 -10.29 -12.99
C SER A 350 19.23 -10.94 -12.10
N TYR A 351 17.96 -10.60 -12.32
CA TYR A 351 16.84 -11.21 -11.59
C TYR A 351 16.85 -12.74 -11.73
N TYR A 352 17.01 -13.26 -12.94
CA TYR A 352 17.09 -14.71 -13.19
C TYR A 352 18.23 -15.36 -12.38
N ALA A 353 19.42 -14.74 -12.36
CA ALA A 353 20.55 -15.26 -11.61
C ALA A 353 20.37 -15.16 -10.08
N ALA A 354 19.56 -14.21 -9.59
CA ALA A 354 19.16 -14.15 -8.18
C ALA A 354 18.14 -15.25 -7.86
N GLY A 355 17.10 -15.40 -8.68
CA GLY A 355 16.06 -16.43 -8.54
C GLY A 355 16.61 -17.85 -8.56
N ALA A 356 17.49 -18.17 -9.52
CA ALA A 356 18.10 -19.49 -9.65
C ALA A 356 18.92 -19.94 -8.43
N LYS A 357 19.40 -19.00 -7.60
CA LYS A 357 20.12 -19.32 -6.35
C LYS A 357 19.16 -19.71 -5.22
N SER A 358 17.93 -19.24 -5.26
CA SER A 358 16.93 -19.43 -4.20
C SER A 358 15.76 -20.33 -4.61
N GLY A 359 15.64 -20.68 -5.89
CA GLY A 359 14.51 -21.43 -6.46
C GLY A 359 13.25 -20.59 -6.68
N VAL A 360 13.34 -19.26 -6.53
CA VAL A 360 12.21 -18.34 -6.79
C VAL A 360 11.85 -18.33 -8.26
N ASP A 361 12.84 -18.51 -9.15
CA ASP A 361 12.63 -18.55 -10.59
C ASP A 361 11.68 -19.67 -11.01
N ASP A 362 11.57 -20.78 -10.27
CA ASP A 362 10.64 -21.87 -10.58
C ASP A 362 9.16 -21.57 -10.23
N LEU A 363 8.87 -20.47 -9.54
CA LEU A 363 7.50 -20.12 -9.14
C LEU A 363 6.67 -19.57 -10.33
N PRO A 364 5.36 -19.84 -10.40
CA PRO A 364 4.52 -19.49 -11.56
C PRO A 364 4.59 -18.03 -12.01
N SER A 365 4.54 -17.08 -11.07
CA SER A 365 4.60 -15.64 -11.38
C SER A 365 6.01 -15.21 -11.77
N ALA A 366 7.06 -15.77 -11.15
CA ALA A 366 8.44 -15.52 -11.55
C ALA A 366 8.72 -15.98 -13.00
N GLN A 367 8.20 -17.16 -13.37
CA GLN A 367 8.23 -17.65 -14.76
C GLN A 367 7.45 -16.72 -15.70
N SER A 368 6.34 -16.15 -15.23
CA SER A 368 5.55 -15.20 -16.02
C SER A 368 6.35 -13.93 -16.30
N PHE A 369 7.06 -13.36 -15.31
CA PHE A 369 7.95 -12.21 -15.53
C PHE A 369 9.02 -12.53 -16.58
N LEU A 370 9.67 -13.70 -16.47
CA LEU A 370 10.74 -14.11 -17.38
C LEU A 370 10.26 -14.34 -18.82
N HIS A 371 9.04 -14.85 -19.01
CA HIS A 371 8.48 -15.11 -20.34
C HIS A 371 7.77 -13.92 -20.96
N HIS A 372 7.25 -13.01 -20.14
CA HIS A 372 6.48 -11.84 -20.56
C HIS A 372 7.13 -10.54 -20.05
N PRO A 373 8.34 -10.17 -20.49
CA PRO A 373 8.99 -8.94 -20.03
C PRO A 373 8.37 -7.66 -20.60
N SER A 374 7.57 -7.76 -21.66
CA SER A 374 6.89 -6.65 -22.36
C SER A 374 5.39 -6.71 -22.13
N TYR A 375 4.67 -5.62 -22.39
CA TYR A 375 3.21 -5.53 -22.19
C TYR A 375 2.43 -6.26 -23.28
N ASP A 376 2.57 -7.58 -23.31
CA ASP A 376 1.87 -8.46 -24.25
C ASP A 376 0.49 -8.91 -23.72
N GLU A 377 -0.15 -9.82 -24.44
CA GLU A 377 -1.48 -10.33 -24.11
C GLU A 377 -1.58 -10.92 -22.69
N PHE A 378 -0.47 -11.39 -22.10
CA PHE A 378 -0.48 -11.95 -20.75
C PHE A 378 -0.80 -10.89 -19.68
N TRP A 379 -0.20 -9.69 -19.80
CA TRP A 379 -0.45 -8.58 -18.87
C TRP A 379 -1.75 -7.86 -19.21
N GLN A 380 -2.04 -7.67 -20.50
CA GLN A 380 -3.30 -7.05 -20.94
C GLN A 380 -4.52 -7.85 -20.46
N ALA A 381 -4.45 -9.18 -20.41
CA ALA A 381 -5.54 -10.01 -19.88
C ALA A 381 -5.74 -9.89 -18.35
N ARG A 382 -4.78 -9.29 -17.63
CA ARG A 382 -4.87 -9.03 -16.18
C ARG A 382 -5.15 -7.57 -15.85
N ALA A 383 -5.12 -6.69 -16.84
CA ALA A 383 -5.39 -5.28 -16.66
C ALA A 383 -6.89 -5.07 -16.42
N VAL A 384 -7.26 -4.71 -15.19
CA VAL A 384 -8.66 -4.58 -14.76
C VAL A 384 -9.39 -3.50 -15.57
N GLN A 385 -8.70 -2.41 -15.90
CA GLN A 385 -9.28 -1.22 -16.57
C GLN A 385 -10.04 -1.55 -17.86
N ALA A 386 -9.57 -2.54 -18.63
CA ALA A 386 -10.19 -2.92 -19.90
C ALA A 386 -11.62 -3.48 -19.72
N HIS A 387 -11.95 -3.92 -18.51
CA HIS A 387 -13.23 -4.51 -18.15
C HIS A 387 -14.18 -3.53 -17.46
N LEU A 388 -13.69 -2.34 -17.08
CA LEU A 388 -14.45 -1.28 -16.40
C LEU A 388 -15.24 -0.40 -17.39
N ASN A 389 -16.09 -1.02 -18.20
CA ASN A 389 -16.83 -0.37 -19.29
C ASN A 389 -18.28 0.01 -18.94
N GLU A 390 -18.76 -0.32 -17.74
CA GLU A 390 -20.08 0.05 -17.22
C GLU A 390 -20.03 0.26 -15.70
N VAL A 391 -20.86 1.16 -15.18
CA VAL A 391 -21.01 1.39 -13.73
C VAL A 391 -22.24 0.64 -13.21
N HIS A 392 -22.02 -0.57 -12.69
CA HIS A 392 -23.08 -1.41 -12.12
C HIS A 392 -23.33 -1.16 -10.63
N VAL A 393 -22.29 -0.76 -9.91
CA VAL A 393 -22.26 -0.58 -8.46
C VAL A 393 -21.69 0.80 -8.16
N ALA A 394 -22.15 1.45 -7.10
CA ALA A 394 -21.51 2.67 -6.61
C ALA A 394 -20.09 2.35 -6.14
N THR A 395 -19.11 3.13 -6.57
CA THR A 395 -17.68 2.86 -6.40
C THR A 395 -16.99 4.03 -5.72
N LEU A 396 -16.28 3.76 -4.64
CA LEU A 396 -15.39 4.72 -3.98
C LEU A 396 -13.94 4.23 -4.14
N GLU A 397 -13.25 4.79 -5.12
CA GLU A 397 -11.81 4.59 -5.31
C GLU A 397 -11.04 5.32 -4.20
N VAL A 398 -10.01 4.68 -3.65
CA VAL A 398 -9.18 5.25 -2.58
C VAL A 398 -7.71 5.05 -2.92
N GLY A 399 -6.88 6.07 -2.74
CA GLY A 399 -5.44 5.99 -3.03
C GLY A 399 -4.60 6.93 -2.18
N GLY A 400 -3.29 6.68 -2.16
CA GLY A 400 -2.29 7.52 -1.49
C GLY A 400 -1.40 8.26 -2.48
N TRP A 401 -1.06 9.52 -2.19
CA TRP A 401 -0.09 10.29 -2.97
C TRP A 401 1.35 9.77 -2.89
N TRP A 402 1.64 8.92 -1.92
CA TRP A 402 2.92 8.23 -1.77
C TRP A 402 2.70 6.72 -1.68
N ASP A 403 1.70 6.20 -2.41
CA ASP A 403 1.46 4.76 -2.52
C ASP A 403 2.62 4.09 -3.25
N GLN A 404 3.48 3.42 -2.50
CA GLN A 404 4.69 2.85 -3.04
C GLN A 404 4.48 1.50 -3.75
N GLU A 405 3.25 0.98 -3.81
CA GLU A 405 2.91 -0.34 -4.37
C GLU A 405 1.96 -0.21 -5.56
N ASP A 406 0.83 0.45 -5.36
CA ASP A 406 -0.31 0.50 -6.29
C ASP A 406 -0.68 1.97 -6.62
N MET A 407 0.28 2.72 -7.15
CA MET A 407 0.13 4.15 -7.45
C MET A 407 -0.85 4.40 -8.63
N TRP A 408 -0.88 3.48 -9.59
CA TRP A 408 -1.67 3.62 -10.82
C TRP A 408 -3.14 3.38 -10.53
N GLY A 409 -3.46 2.26 -9.86
CA GLY A 409 -4.81 1.69 -9.80
C GLY A 409 -5.97 2.64 -9.50
N PRO A 410 -6.01 3.36 -8.36
CA PRO A 410 -7.16 4.17 -7.98
C PRO A 410 -7.54 5.22 -9.03
N GLN A 411 -6.55 5.90 -9.60
CA GLN A 411 -6.79 6.95 -10.59
C GLN A 411 -7.15 6.34 -11.95
N ALA A 412 -6.54 5.19 -12.27
CA ALA A 412 -6.77 4.48 -13.52
C ALA A 412 -8.16 3.84 -13.60
N GLU A 413 -8.66 3.25 -12.51
CA GLU A 413 -10.03 2.70 -12.43
C GLU A 413 -11.07 3.81 -12.44
N TYR A 414 -10.87 4.87 -11.66
CA TYR A 414 -11.71 6.07 -11.70
C TYR A 414 -11.83 6.62 -13.13
N ALA A 415 -10.69 6.81 -13.82
CA ALA A 415 -10.66 7.34 -15.18
C ALA A 415 -11.35 6.41 -16.19
N ALA A 416 -11.23 5.10 -16.02
CA ALA A 416 -11.89 4.11 -16.88
C ALA A 416 -13.41 4.09 -16.70
N LEU A 417 -13.90 4.17 -15.46
CA LEU A 417 -15.34 4.17 -15.15
C LEU A 417 -16.02 5.50 -15.47
N LYS A 418 -15.30 6.63 -15.36
CA LYS A 418 -15.92 7.97 -15.42
C LYS A 418 -16.74 8.26 -16.68
N PRO A 419 -16.31 7.87 -17.90
CA PRO A 419 -17.12 8.01 -19.11
C PRO A 419 -18.48 7.29 -19.06
N HIS A 420 -18.63 6.31 -18.17
CA HIS A 420 -19.82 5.47 -18.00
C HIS A 420 -20.67 5.85 -16.78
N ASP A 421 -20.25 6.87 -16.02
CA ASP A 421 -20.85 7.28 -14.74
C ASP A 421 -22.04 8.25 -14.91
N ALA A 422 -23.10 7.78 -15.58
CA ALA A 422 -24.29 8.61 -15.83
C ALA A 422 -25.09 8.97 -14.56
N LYS A 423 -24.83 8.29 -13.44
CA LYS A 423 -25.54 8.48 -12.16
C LYS A 423 -24.73 9.26 -11.12
N HIS A 424 -23.47 9.60 -11.40
CA HIS A 424 -22.56 10.20 -10.44
C HIS A 424 -22.36 9.31 -9.20
N GLU A 425 -22.10 8.03 -9.44
CA GLU A 425 -21.88 7.00 -8.42
C GLU A 425 -20.42 6.49 -8.40
N VAL A 426 -19.51 7.14 -9.14
CA VAL A 426 -18.05 6.87 -9.09
C VAL A 426 -17.33 8.04 -8.42
N PHE A 427 -16.73 7.75 -7.27
CA PHE A 427 -16.07 8.71 -6.39
C PHE A 427 -14.59 8.37 -6.22
N LEU A 428 -13.79 9.36 -5.84
CA LEU A 428 -12.36 9.21 -5.61
C LEU A 428 -11.93 9.91 -4.32
N ALA A 429 -11.12 9.24 -3.50
CA ALA A 429 -10.50 9.78 -2.30
C ALA A 429 -8.98 9.59 -2.35
N LEU A 430 -8.22 10.69 -2.42
CA LEU A 430 -6.76 10.66 -2.45
C LEU A 430 -6.18 11.37 -1.23
N GLY A 431 -5.40 10.66 -0.42
CA GLY A 431 -4.81 11.20 0.81
C GLY A 431 -3.29 11.19 0.81
N PRO A 432 -2.64 11.83 1.81
CA PRO A 432 -1.20 11.93 1.89
C PRO A 432 -0.60 10.66 2.53
N TRP A 433 -0.90 9.52 1.91
CA TRP A 433 -0.70 8.20 2.49
C TRP A 433 0.31 7.39 1.70
N ASN A 434 1.02 6.52 2.41
CA ASN A 434 1.59 5.33 1.81
C ASN A 434 0.55 4.23 1.61
N HIS A 435 0.97 3.12 1.02
CA HIS A 435 0.11 1.98 0.72
C HIS A 435 -0.66 1.50 1.96
N GLY A 436 -2.00 1.64 1.93
CA GLY A 436 -2.92 1.25 3.00
C GLY A 436 -2.89 2.12 4.26
N GLN A 437 -2.15 3.24 4.30
CA GLN A 437 -1.94 4.00 5.55
C GLN A 437 -3.22 4.56 6.17
N TRP A 438 -4.25 4.78 5.37
CA TRP A 438 -5.51 5.37 5.81
C TRP A 438 -6.29 4.49 6.79
N VAL A 439 -5.86 3.25 7.08
CA VAL A 439 -6.38 2.45 8.20
C VAL A 439 -5.75 2.84 9.55
N ALA A 440 -4.65 3.58 9.57
CA ALA A 440 -3.99 3.97 10.80
C ALA A 440 -4.54 5.30 11.36
N THR A 441 -4.31 5.53 12.66
CA THR A 441 -4.39 6.85 13.28
C THR A 441 -2.97 7.42 13.31
N THR A 442 -2.62 8.17 12.28
CA THR A 442 -1.32 8.85 12.17
C THR A 442 -1.46 10.13 11.35
N ARG A 443 -0.70 11.14 11.74
CA ARG A 443 -0.52 12.39 10.98
C ARG A 443 0.77 12.44 10.17
N HIS A 444 1.58 11.38 10.24
CA HIS A 444 2.91 11.35 9.65
C HIS A 444 3.01 10.38 8.47
N LEU A 445 3.90 10.70 7.54
CA LEU A 445 4.48 9.75 6.61
C LEU A 445 6.00 9.91 6.64
N GLY A 446 6.68 8.90 7.19
CA GLY A 446 8.10 9.04 7.53
C GLY A 446 8.31 10.26 8.44
N GLU A 447 9.17 11.17 8.00
CA GLU A 447 9.44 12.42 8.72
C GLU A 447 8.40 13.53 8.44
N VAL A 448 7.56 13.39 7.41
CA VAL A 448 6.55 14.39 7.03
C VAL A 448 5.39 14.37 8.02
N ASP A 449 4.91 15.55 8.46
CA ASP A 449 3.78 15.73 9.39
C ASP A 449 2.74 16.59 8.66
N PHE A 450 1.56 16.03 8.38
CA PHE A 450 0.49 16.68 7.62
C PHE A 450 -0.52 17.42 8.50
N GLY A 451 -0.20 17.67 9.77
CA GLY A 451 -1.06 18.51 10.61
C GLY A 451 -2.27 17.82 11.24
N ALA A 452 -2.69 16.65 10.73
CA ALA A 452 -3.84 15.90 11.25
C ALA A 452 -3.79 14.40 10.90
N ALA A 453 -4.51 13.58 11.67
CA ALA A 453 -4.75 12.18 11.32
C ALA A 453 -5.73 12.06 10.14
N THR A 454 -5.22 12.16 8.91
CA THR A 454 -6.01 12.22 7.69
C THR A 454 -6.78 10.92 7.41
N GLY A 455 -6.25 9.76 7.79
CA GLY A 455 -6.97 8.48 7.73
C GLY A 455 -8.23 8.47 8.59
N ASP A 456 -8.16 8.96 9.83
CA ASP A 456 -9.34 9.11 10.70
C ASP A 456 -10.40 10.03 10.09
N GLN A 457 -9.98 11.12 9.43
CA GLN A 457 -10.90 12.04 8.75
C GLN A 457 -11.59 11.36 7.58
N PHE A 458 -10.83 10.68 6.71
CA PHE A 458 -11.37 9.91 5.59
C PHE A 458 -12.39 8.86 6.04
N ARG A 459 -12.03 7.98 6.97
CA ARG A 459 -12.90 6.88 7.40
C ARG A 459 -14.20 7.39 8.01
N ARG A 460 -14.15 8.47 8.80
CA ARG A 460 -15.33 9.05 9.47
C ARG A 460 -16.21 9.88 8.57
N GLN A 461 -15.62 10.62 7.63
CA GLN A 461 -16.33 11.65 6.86
C GLN A 461 -16.68 11.21 5.44
N ILE A 462 -16.02 10.18 4.91
CA ILE A 462 -16.20 9.73 3.52
C ILE A 462 -16.58 8.25 3.51
N GLU A 463 -15.71 7.36 3.98
CA GLU A 463 -15.88 5.90 3.82
C GLU A 463 -17.08 5.33 4.58
N ALA A 464 -17.18 5.57 5.88
CA ALA A 464 -18.29 5.07 6.68
C ALA A 464 -19.64 5.68 6.24
N PRO A 465 -19.74 7.00 5.93
CA PRO A 465 -20.93 7.57 5.30
C PRO A 465 -21.28 6.95 3.94
N PHE A 466 -20.29 6.69 3.07
CA PHE A 466 -20.48 6.05 1.76
C PHE A 466 -21.18 4.70 1.90
N PHE A 467 -20.61 3.78 2.69
CA PHE A 467 -21.24 2.48 2.90
C PHE A 467 -22.60 2.60 3.61
N ALA A 468 -22.75 3.52 4.56
CA ALA A 468 -24.03 3.72 5.24
C ALA A 468 -25.13 4.23 4.29
N HIS A 469 -24.77 5.06 3.32
CA HIS A 469 -25.67 5.57 2.29
C HIS A 469 -26.20 4.42 1.43
N TYR A 470 -25.32 3.68 0.76
CA TYR A 470 -25.72 2.67 -0.22
C TYR A 470 -26.26 1.37 0.42
N LEU A 471 -25.80 1.02 1.63
CA LEU A 471 -26.18 -0.23 2.28
C LEU A 471 -27.30 -0.10 3.31
N LYS A 472 -27.58 1.11 3.81
CA LYS A 472 -28.55 1.36 4.89
C LYS A 472 -29.50 2.53 4.63
N ASP A 473 -29.41 3.18 3.47
CA ASP A 473 -30.19 4.37 3.11
C ASP A 473 -30.00 5.52 4.13
N GLN A 474 -28.84 5.60 4.78
CA GLN A 474 -28.55 6.66 5.75
C GLN A 474 -28.14 7.95 5.03
N PRO A 475 -28.58 9.12 5.51
CA PRO A 475 -28.08 10.39 5.01
C PRO A 475 -26.66 10.64 5.51
N GLY A 476 -25.95 11.60 4.89
CA GLY A 476 -24.68 12.12 5.40
C GLY A 476 -23.47 11.85 4.52
N PHE A 477 -23.59 11.03 3.48
CA PHE A 477 -22.61 11.00 2.40
C PHE A 477 -22.85 12.18 1.46
N ASP A 478 -21.86 13.05 1.33
CA ASP A 478 -21.97 14.33 0.63
C ASP A 478 -20.85 14.56 -0.40
N LEU A 479 -20.01 13.55 -0.65
CA LEU A 479 -18.99 13.64 -1.69
C LEU A 479 -19.68 13.60 -3.05
N GLN A 480 -19.43 14.62 -3.88
CA GLN A 480 -20.02 14.72 -5.21
C GLN A 480 -19.22 13.93 -6.24
N ASP A 481 -17.90 13.93 -6.11
CA ASP A 481 -17.00 13.30 -7.06
C ASP A 481 -15.67 12.95 -6.37
N THR A 482 -14.79 13.94 -6.19
CA THR A 482 -13.43 13.69 -5.67
C THR A 482 -13.14 14.48 -4.40
N ALA A 483 -12.55 13.81 -3.40
CA ALA A 483 -11.91 14.42 -2.25
C ALA A 483 -10.42 14.15 -2.34
N SER A 484 -9.59 15.18 -2.29
CA SER A 484 -8.15 15.00 -2.28
C SER A 484 -7.51 15.84 -1.18
N PHE A 485 -6.50 15.30 -0.51
CA PHE A 485 -5.71 16.06 0.44
C PHE A 485 -4.61 16.82 -0.29
N GLN A 486 -4.76 18.15 -0.35
CA GLN A 486 -3.78 19.05 -0.93
C GLN A 486 -2.60 19.23 0.01
N THR A 487 -1.51 18.54 -0.31
CA THR A 487 -0.25 18.58 0.44
C THR A 487 0.43 19.95 0.30
N GLY A 488 1.26 20.33 1.27
CA GLY A 488 1.86 21.67 1.35
C GLY A 488 0.95 22.70 2.01
N THR A 489 -0.35 22.72 1.69
CA THR A 489 -1.35 23.45 2.50
C THR A 489 -2.04 22.60 3.56
N ASP A 490 -1.86 21.29 3.49
CA ASP A 490 -2.34 20.27 4.42
C ASP A 490 -3.85 20.36 4.71
N ARG A 491 -4.65 20.29 3.65
CA ARG A 491 -6.12 20.40 3.72
C ARG A 491 -6.84 19.47 2.75
N TRP A 492 -8.00 18.96 3.15
CA TRP A 492 -8.92 18.29 2.24
C TRP A 492 -9.59 19.29 1.29
N MET A 493 -9.43 19.03 0.00
CA MET A 493 -10.07 19.71 -1.11
C MET A 493 -11.17 18.82 -1.69
N ARG A 494 -12.20 19.45 -2.26
CA ARG A 494 -13.27 18.75 -2.97
C ARG A 494 -13.35 19.28 -4.40
N TYR A 495 -13.30 18.37 -5.36
CA TYR A 495 -13.35 18.66 -6.79
C TYR A 495 -14.60 18.01 -7.39
N SER A 496 -15.17 18.66 -8.41
CA SER A 496 -16.34 18.15 -9.15
C SER A 496 -15.96 17.13 -10.24
N SER A 497 -14.66 16.97 -10.50
CA SER A 497 -14.07 15.97 -11.40
C SER A 497 -12.58 15.87 -11.08
N TRP A 498 -11.98 14.69 -11.27
CA TRP A 498 -10.53 14.53 -11.24
C TRP A 498 -9.96 14.09 -12.61
N PRO A 499 -8.80 14.64 -13.03
CA PRO A 499 -8.24 15.90 -12.58
C PRO A 499 -9.20 17.08 -12.78
N PRO A 500 -9.15 18.13 -11.93
CA PRO A 500 -9.92 19.34 -12.18
C PRO A 500 -9.44 20.04 -13.45
N LYS A 501 -10.39 20.53 -14.26
CA LYS A 501 -10.08 21.28 -15.51
C LYS A 501 -10.29 22.78 -15.35
N GLU A 502 -11.23 23.18 -14.51
CA GLU A 502 -11.54 24.59 -14.27
C GLU A 502 -10.44 25.21 -13.39
N GLY A 503 -9.88 26.32 -13.86
CA GLY A 503 -8.81 27.03 -13.14
C GLY A 503 -7.48 26.30 -13.12
N ILE A 504 -7.23 25.31 -14.00
CA ILE A 504 -5.95 24.62 -14.13
C ILE A 504 -5.35 24.90 -15.52
N ALA A 505 -4.13 25.43 -15.56
CA ALA A 505 -3.36 25.70 -16.76
C ALA A 505 -2.15 24.76 -16.85
N GLN A 506 -1.98 24.10 -18.00
CA GLN A 506 -0.79 23.32 -18.29
C GLN A 506 0.40 24.26 -18.56
N ARG A 507 1.48 24.09 -17.81
CA ARG A 507 2.67 24.96 -17.87
C ARG A 507 3.93 24.11 -17.94
N ASP A 508 4.75 24.37 -18.95
CA ASP A 508 6.03 23.69 -19.13
C ASP A 508 7.08 24.29 -18.18
N LEU A 509 7.67 23.46 -17.33
CA LEU A 509 8.82 23.80 -16.48
C LEU A 509 10.08 23.18 -17.11
N TYR A 510 10.82 24.01 -17.86
CA TYR A 510 11.99 23.63 -18.66
C TYR A 510 13.24 23.39 -17.82
N LEU A 511 14.03 22.40 -18.23
CA LEU A 511 15.28 21.95 -17.61
C LEU A 511 16.48 22.63 -18.30
N GLU A 512 16.98 23.73 -17.74
CA GLU A 512 18.02 24.54 -18.36
C GLU A 512 19.44 23.96 -18.18
N ARG A 513 20.34 24.25 -19.12
CA ARG A 513 21.73 23.73 -19.11
C ARG A 513 22.49 24.09 -17.83
N ASP A 514 22.22 25.25 -17.24
CA ASP A 514 22.92 25.76 -16.07
C ASP A 514 22.42 25.18 -14.73
N GLY A 515 21.46 24.25 -14.78
CA GLY A 515 20.84 23.64 -13.60
C GLY A 515 19.68 24.46 -13.02
N SER A 516 19.19 25.48 -13.74
CA SER A 516 17.98 26.20 -13.36
C SER A 516 16.70 25.57 -13.93
N LEU A 517 15.56 25.84 -13.30
CA LEU A 517 14.23 25.56 -13.84
C LEU A 517 13.54 26.86 -14.23
N SER A 518 12.89 26.88 -15.40
CA SER A 518 12.23 28.07 -15.93
C SER A 518 10.89 27.72 -16.59
N PHE A 519 9.89 28.59 -16.44
CA PHE A 519 8.66 28.52 -17.25
C PHE A 519 8.82 29.21 -18.62
N GLU A 520 9.96 29.84 -18.86
CA GLU A 520 10.30 30.42 -20.17
C GLU A 520 11.00 29.36 -21.01
N LYS A 521 10.57 29.21 -22.26
CA LYS A 521 11.16 28.26 -23.19
C LYS A 521 12.61 28.63 -23.52
N PRO A 522 13.56 27.68 -23.49
CA PRO A 522 14.96 27.96 -23.80
C PRO A 522 15.16 28.42 -25.24
N ALA A 523 16.17 29.27 -25.45
CA ALA A 523 16.51 29.81 -26.76
C ALA A 523 17.13 28.75 -27.71
N SER A 524 17.75 27.69 -27.16
CA SER A 524 18.39 26.62 -27.92
C SER A 524 18.00 25.25 -27.36
N ALA A 525 17.44 24.39 -28.21
CA ALA A 525 17.11 23.01 -27.84
C ALA A 525 18.31 22.04 -27.89
N GLN A 526 19.48 22.50 -28.37
CA GLN A 526 20.64 21.63 -28.60
C GLN A 526 21.60 21.58 -27.40
N GLU A 527 21.41 22.44 -26.40
CA GLU A 527 22.17 22.38 -25.17
C GLU A 527 21.67 21.22 -24.31
N PHE A 528 22.56 20.61 -23.53
CA PHE A 528 22.21 19.48 -22.67
C PHE A 528 23.01 19.48 -21.36
N ALA A 529 22.40 18.93 -20.32
CA ALA A 529 23.11 18.41 -19.15
C ALA A 529 23.61 16.99 -19.45
N GLN A 530 24.73 16.59 -18.83
CA GLN A 530 25.34 15.28 -19.07
C GLN A 530 25.72 14.58 -17.76
N TYR A 531 25.58 13.26 -17.74
CA TYR A 531 26.06 12.41 -16.65
C TYR A 531 26.44 11.01 -17.18
N ILE A 532 27.26 10.28 -16.43
CA ILE A 532 27.59 8.89 -16.75
C ILE A 532 26.76 7.99 -15.83
N SER A 533 25.97 7.10 -16.43
CA SER A 533 25.28 6.04 -15.70
C SER A 533 26.07 4.75 -15.83
N ASP A 534 26.50 4.19 -14.69
CA ASP A 534 27.28 2.96 -14.62
C ASP A 534 26.47 1.87 -13.90
N PRO A 535 26.01 0.81 -14.61
CA PRO A 535 25.30 -0.29 -13.99
C PRO A 535 26.12 -1.03 -12.91
N ALA A 536 27.45 -0.88 -12.85
CA ALA A 536 28.25 -1.43 -11.76
C ALA A 536 28.13 -0.64 -10.44
N ALA A 537 27.64 0.60 -10.49
CA ALA A 537 27.46 1.49 -9.35
C ALA A 537 26.11 2.24 -9.42
N PRO A 538 24.97 1.53 -9.50
CA PRO A 538 23.67 2.16 -9.68
C PRO A 538 23.29 3.08 -8.52
N VAL A 539 22.48 4.09 -8.80
CA VAL A 539 21.88 4.97 -7.79
C VAL A 539 20.91 4.15 -6.96
N ASN A 540 21.12 4.12 -5.65
CA ASN A 540 20.22 3.41 -4.74
C ASN A 540 18.91 4.19 -4.56
N TYR A 541 17.76 3.49 -4.46
CA TYR A 541 16.46 4.15 -4.35
C TYR A 541 16.17 4.76 -2.98
N ARG A 542 16.76 4.18 -1.95
CA ARG A 542 16.76 4.67 -0.56
C ARG A 542 18.11 4.40 0.09
N LYS A 543 18.37 5.02 1.24
CA LYS A 543 19.68 4.92 1.91
C LYS A 543 20.04 3.47 2.24
N ARG A 544 21.29 3.08 2.00
CA ARG A 544 21.83 1.74 2.35
C ARG A 544 22.20 1.64 3.84
N PRO A 545 22.16 0.44 4.44
CA PRO A 545 21.75 -0.85 3.87
C PRO A 545 20.24 -0.88 3.55
N ILE A 546 19.84 -1.74 2.62
CA ILE A 546 18.46 -1.94 2.18
C ILE A 546 18.04 -3.36 2.57
N GLU A 547 17.01 -3.47 3.39
CA GLU A 547 16.41 -4.72 3.84
C GLU A 547 15.53 -5.36 2.75
N ALA A 548 15.08 -6.59 2.98
CA ALA A 548 14.03 -7.21 2.15
C ALA A 548 12.75 -6.37 2.21
N THR A 549 11.99 -6.34 1.10
CA THR A 549 10.78 -5.52 0.92
C THR A 549 9.79 -5.69 2.08
N TYR A 550 9.49 -6.94 2.44
CA TYR A 550 8.58 -7.29 3.52
C TYR A 550 9.29 -7.75 4.79
N ALA A 551 10.54 -7.32 5.00
CA ALA A 551 11.27 -7.65 6.22
C ALA A 551 10.43 -7.26 7.45
N PRO A 552 10.27 -8.17 8.43
CA PRO A 552 9.43 -7.91 9.59
C PRO A 552 10.00 -6.82 10.50
N THR A 553 11.26 -6.44 10.30
CA THR A 553 12.05 -5.46 11.06
C THR A 553 12.87 -4.60 10.10
N GLY A 554 12.82 -3.27 10.24
CA GLY A 554 13.71 -2.37 9.52
C GLY A 554 13.43 -2.19 8.04
N SER A 555 12.32 -2.71 7.50
CA SER A 555 12.10 -2.66 6.05
C SER A 555 12.17 -1.25 5.47
N HIS A 556 11.70 -0.19 6.15
CA HIS A 556 11.62 1.20 5.62
C HIS A 556 10.92 1.35 4.24
N TRP A 557 10.36 0.26 3.68
CA TRP A 557 9.73 0.21 2.37
C TRP A 557 8.57 1.19 2.29
N TYR A 558 7.66 1.11 3.26
CA TYR A 558 6.44 1.91 3.29
C TYR A 558 6.63 3.43 3.34
N THR A 559 7.84 3.94 3.57
CA THR A 559 8.08 5.39 3.67
C THR A 559 9.05 5.91 2.62
N TRP A 560 9.56 5.04 1.73
CA TRP A 560 10.70 5.37 0.89
C TRP A 560 10.42 6.54 -0.07
N LEU A 561 9.18 6.68 -0.56
CA LEU A 561 8.80 7.79 -1.44
C LEU A 561 8.80 9.14 -0.72
N ALA A 562 8.60 9.16 0.60
CA ALA A 562 8.67 10.36 1.42
C ALA A 562 10.06 10.58 2.04
N GLU A 563 11.08 9.79 1.68
CA GLU A 563 12.44 9.99 2.16
C GLU A 563 13.14 11.15 1.46
N ASP A 564 14.04 11.79 2.20
CA ASP A 564 14.83 12.94 1.78
C ASP A 564 15.74 12.60 0.58
N GLN A 565 15.65 13.41 -0.49
CA GLN A 565 16.46 13.21 -1.70
C GLN A 565 17.84 13.87 -1.66
N ARG A 566 18.15 14.68 -0.64
CA ARG A 566 19.48 15.30 -0.47
C ARG A 566 20.68 14.35 -0.52
N PRO A 567 20.61 13.10 -0.02
CA PRO A 567 21.71 12.13 -0.17
C PRO A 567 22.06 11.81 -1.64
N TYR A 568 21.17 12.11 -2.57
CA TYR A 568 21.37 11.92 -4.01
C TYR A 568 21.70 13.22 -4.75
N ASP A 569 21.40 14.39 -4.16
CA ASP A 569 21.83 15.69 -4.71
C ASP A 569 23.37 15.75 -4.78
N GLY A 570 23.89 16.24 -5.91
CA GLY A 570 25.32 16.35 -6.16
C GLY A 570 26.04 15.03 -6.52
N ARG A 571 25.34 13.89 -6.58
CA ARG A 571 25.89 12.69 -7.22
C ARG A 571 26.23 12.97 -8.69
N LYS A 572 27.29 12.34 -9.22
CA LYS A 572 27.76 12.58 -10.60
C LYS A 572 26.94 11.85 -11.68
N ASP A 573 26.09 10.93 -11.25
CA ASP A 573 25.19 10.10 -12.05
C ASP A 573 23.71 10.49 -11.85
N VAL A 574 23.46 11.68 -11.28
CA VAL A 574 22.15 12.30 -11.12
C VAL A 574 22.25 13.74 -11.63
N ALA A 575 21.43 14.11 -12.60
CA ALA A 575 21.28 15.49 -13.05
C ALA A 575 20.18 16.18 -12.23
N GLY A 576 20.42 17.41 -11.79
CA GLY A 576 19.51 18.15 -10.92
C GLY A 576 19.31 19.58 -11.38
N TRP A 577 18.06 20.03 -11.33
CA TRP A 577 17.64 21.39 -11.64
C TRP A 577 16.82 21.97 -10.49
N ARG A 578 16.88 23.30 -10.31
CA ARG A 578 16.12 23.99 -9.25
C ARG A 578 15.66 25.37 -9.67
N THR A 579 14.48 25.78 -9.20
CA THR A 579 14.04 27.17 -9.30
C THR A 579 14.87 28.08 -8.39
N ALA A 580 14.72 29.39 -8.55
CA ALA A 580 14.97 30.34 -7.46
C ALA A 580 14.07 30.00 -6.25
N VAL A 581 14.38 30.54 -5.07
CA VAL A 581 13.44 30.50 -3.94
C VAL A 581 12.14 31.14 -4.39
N LEU A 582 11.03 30.43 -4.23
CA LEU A 582 9.72 30.90 -4.64
C LEU A 582 9.33 32.15 -3.84
N ASP A 583 8.96 33.22 -4.53
CA ASP A 583 8.48 34.47 -3.91
C ASP A 583 6.96 34.45 -3.66
N HIS A 584 6.28 33.40 -4.14
CA HIS A 584 4.86 33.13 -4.00
C HIS A 584 4.57 31.63 -4.06
N ASP A 585 3.38 31.22 -3.60
CA ASP A 585 2.94 29.82 -3.67
C ASP A 585 2.66 29.40 -5.12
N VAL A 586 3.07 28.19 -5.49
CA VAL A 586 2.75 27.53 -6.76
C VAL A 586 1.95 26.27 -6.46
N THR A 587 0.68 26.24 -6.86
CA THR A 587 -0.22 25.09 -6.68
C THR A 587 -0.25 24.27 -7.96
N ILE A 588 -0.05 22.95 -7.82
CA ILE A 588 -0.31 21.97 -8.88
C ILE A 588 -1.46 21.06 -8.45
N THR A 589 -2.41 20.83 -9.35
CA THR A 589 -3.56 19.96 -9.09
C THR A 589 -3.94 19.22 -10.37
N GLY A 590 -3.55 17.95 -10.48
CA GLY A 590 -3.84 17.07 -11.60
C GLY A 590 -2.63 16.27 -12.06
N ASP A 591 -2.66 15.83 -13.32
CA ASP A 591 -1.60 14.98 -13.90
C ASP A 591 -0.31 15.76 -14.15
N VAL A 592 0.80 15.22 -13.67
CA VAL A 592 2.16 15.70 -13.95
C VAL A 592 2.76 14.83 -15.04
N LEU A 593 3.31 15.44 -16.10
CA LEU A 593 3.96 14.70 -17.18
C LEU A 593 5.44 15.04 -17.27
N ALA A 594 6.28 14.03 -17.49
CA ALA A 594 7.63 14.22 -18.00
C ALA A 594 7.59 14.19 -19.53
N ASP A 595 8.14 15.24 -20.16
CA ASP A 595 8.35 15.34 -21.60
C ASP A 595 9.84 15.68 -21.80
N ILE A 596 10.66 14.63 -21.80
CA ILE A 596 12.12 14.75 -21.82
C ILE A 596 12.68 14.35 -23.17
N PHE A 597 13.65 15.13 -23.63
CA PHE A 597 14.44 14.83 -24.82
C PHE A 597 15.80 14.36 -24.34
N ALA A 598 16.13 13.10 -24.61
CA ALA A 598 17.31 12.46 -24.05
C ALA A 598 18.05 11.59 -25.07
N SER A 599 19.36 11.46 -24.90
CA SER A 599 20.18 10.51 -25.66
C SER A 599 21.05 9.69 -24.72
N THR A 600 21.31 8.45 -25.09
CA THR A 600 22.28 7.55 -24.42
C THR A 600 23.37 7.17 -25.40
N SER A 601 24.62 7.06 -24.95
CA SER A 601 25.69 6.44 -25.76
C SER A 601 25.51 4.93 -25.93
N GLY A 602 24.60 4.32 -25.14
CA GLY A 602 24.20 2.92 -25.22
C GLY A 602 23.09 2.68 -26.25
N THR A 603 22.44 1.52 -26.17
CA THR A 603 21.31 1.15 -27.04
C THR A 603 20.03 0.78 -26.27
N ASP A 604 20.05 0.97 -24.95
CA ASP A 604 18.91 0.92 -24.05
C ASP A 604 19.23 1.87 -22.88
N SER A 605 18.23 2.32 -22.12
CA SER A 605 18.42 3.13 -20.90
C SER A 605 17.10 3.21 -20.12
N ASP A 606 17.18 3.35 -18.81
CA ASP A 606 16.04 3.76 -18.00
C ASP A 606 16.14 5.28 -17.72
N TRP A 607 15.00 5.94 -17.60
CA TRP A 607 14.89 7.37 -17.28
C TRP A 607 14.00 7.52 -16.05
N VAL A 608 14.60 7.89 -14.93
CA VAL A 608 13.90 8.21 -13.68
C VAL A 608 13.79 9.72 -13.60
N VAL A 609 12.58 10.23 -13.41
CA VAL A 609 12.31 11.66 -13.28
C VAL A 609 11.58 11.91 -11.97
N LYS A 610 12.05 12.87 -11.18
CA LYS A 610 11.48 13.23 -9.88
C LYS A 610 11.14 14.71 -9.84
N LEU A 611 9.92 15.06 -9.46
CA LEU A 611 9.50 16.39 -9.06
C LEU A 611 9.58 16.49 -7.53
N ILE A 612 10.33 17.48 -7.04
CA ILE A 612 10.70 17.57 -5.62
C ILE A 612 10.32 18.96 -5.08
N ASP A 613 9.74 18.97 -3.88
CA ASP A 613 9.60 20.17 -3.06
C ASP A 613 10.80 20.28 -2.09
N GLN A 614 11.64 21.29 -2.28
CA GLN A 614 12.71 21.61 -1.34
C GLN A 614 12.23 22.63 -0.33
N TYR A 615 12.18 22.19 0.93
CA TYR A 615 11.81 22.99 2.08
C TYR A 615 12.77 24.18 2.29
N PRO A 616 12.33 25.25 2.97
CA PRO A 616 13.16 26.43 3.19
C PRO A 616 14.43 26.06 3.97
N GLN A 617 15.54 26.69 3.60
CA GLN A 617 16.76 26.61 4.40
C GLN A 617 16.68 27.59 5.56
N VAL A 618 16.62 27.07 6.78
CA VAL A 618 16.53 27.85 8.01
C VAL A 618 17.94 28.20 8.49
N THR A 619 18.49 29.30 7.98
CA THR A 619 19.79 29.80 8.49
C THR A 619 19.68 30.55 9.83
N ASN A 620 18.49 30.94 10.28
CA ASN A 620 18.22 31.62 11.56
C ASN A 620 16.73 31.60 11.95
N CYS A 621 16.23 30.51 12.54
CA CYS A 621 14.90 30.52 13.17
C CYS A 621 15.01 30.79 14.68
N PRO A 622 14.30 31.79 15.23
CA PRO A 622 14.18 31.94 16.68
C PRO A 622 13.25 30.85 17.23
N GLU A 623 13.74 30.10 18.21
CA GLU A 623 12.99 29.05 18.92
C GLU A 623 11.69 29.57 19.56
N PRO A 624 10.56 28.82 19.48
CA PRO A 624 10.39 27.54 18.79
C PRO A 624 9.99 27.71 17.31
N CYS A 625 10.62 26.93 16.42
CA CYS A 625 10.23 26.85 15.02
C CYS A 625 8.89 26.10 14.91
N THR A 626 7.82 26.84 14.66
CA THR A 626 6.51 26.27 14.35
C THR A 626 6.41 26.17 12.83
N GLY A 627 6.28 24.94 12.30
CA GLY A 627 6.05 24.68 10.87
C GLY A 627 7.19 24.00 10.11
N VAL A 628 8.44 24.11 10.58
CA VAL A 628 9.59 23.32 10.08
C VAL A 628 10.33 22.82 11.32
N LYS A 629 10.16 21.54 11.67
CA LYS A 629 10.99 20.90 12.71
C LYS A 629 12.46 21.08 12.28
N ALA A 630 13.35 21.37 13.23
CA ALA A 630 14.75 21.74 12.99
C ALA A 630 15.59 20.68 12.23
N ASP A 631 15.01 19.51 11.91
CA ASP A 631 15.55 18.40 11.12
C ASP A 631 15.20 18.48 9.61
N LYS A 632 14.27 19.36 9.21
CA LYS A 632 13.82 19.52 7.82
C LYS A 632 14.40 20.73 7.09
N ASP A 633 15.47 21.31 7.63
CA ASP A 633 16.21 22.41 6.99
C ASP A 633 16.68 21.99 5.58
N GLY A 634 16.05 22.51 4.53
CA GLY A 634 16.35 22.12 3.15
C GLY A 634 15.95 20.70 2.74
N TYR A 635 15.02 20.05 3.46
CA TYR A 635 14.52 18.71 3.11
C TYR A 635 14.02 18.64 1.67
N GLU A 636 14.33 17.58 0.94
CA GLU A 636 13.92 17.37 -0.45
C GLU A 636 12.87 16.26 -0.53
N LEU A 637 11.59 16.62 -0.48
CA LEU A 637 10.45 15.71 -0.55
C LEU A 637 10.08 15.44 -2.00
N MET A 638 10.07 14.17 -2.42
CA MET A 638 9.49 13.81 -3.73
C MET A 638 7.97 14.00 -3.68
N VAL A 639 7.44 14.74 -4.65
CA VAL A 639 6.01 15.06 -4.80
C VAL A 639 5.38 14.18 -5.87
N ALA A 640 6.12 13.91 -6.94
CA ALA A 640 5.71 13.04 -8.03
C ALA A 640 6.96 12.49 -8.71
N GLU A 641 6.92 11.23 -9.14
CA GLU A 641 8.10 10.55 -9.65
C GLU A 641 7.69 9.34 -10.49
N GLU A 642 8.52 9.01 -11.48
CA GLU A 642 8.36 7.77 -12.22
C GLU A 642 9.67 7.37 -12.92
N ILE A 643 9.80 6.07 -13.18
CA ILE A 643 10.79 5.46 -14.05
C ILE A 643 10.16 5.05 -15.39
N PHE A 644 10.86 5.30 -16.48
CA PHE A 644 10.49 4.85 -17.82
C PHE A 644 11.61 4.02 -18.44
N ARG A 645 11.27 2.83 -18.95
CA ARG A 645 12.24 1.95 -19.61
C ARG A 645 12.30 2.23 -21.11
N GLY A 646 13.41 2.82 -21.57
CA GLY A 646 13.53 3.48 -22.87
C GLY A 646 13.33 2.60 -24.11
N ARG A 647 13.57 1.28 -24.02
CA ARG A 647 13.21 0.34 -25.10
C ARG A 647 11.72 0.37 -25.48
N TYR A 648 10.86 0.88 -24.61
CA TYR A 648 9.40 0.96 -24.81
C TYR A 648 8.91 2.32 -25.32
N ARG A 649 9.80 3.26 -25.68
CA ARG A 649 9.45 4.62 -26.11
C ARG A 649 8.39 4.70 -27.22
N GLU A 650 8.39 3.73 -28.15
CA GLU A 650 7.42 3.67 -29.25
C GLU A 650 6.22 2.74 -28.96
N SER A 651 6.40 1.75 -28.08
CA SER A 651 5.40 0.70 -27.84
C SER A 651 5.78 -0.18 -26.64
N TYR A 652 4.93 -0.21 -25.62
CA TYR A 652 5.08 -1.11 -24.46
C TYR A 652 5.09 -2.62 -24.84
N ALA A 653 4.37 -3.00 -25.91
CA ALA A 653 4.30 -4.39 -26.37
C ALA A 653 5.47 -4.84 -27.26
N ARG A 654 6.24 -3.88 -27.82
CA ARG A 654 7.26 -4.17 -28.84
C ARG A 654 8.52 -3.35 -28.54
N PRO A 655 9.45 -3.90 -27.75
CA PRO A 655 10.66 -3.18 -27.39
C PRO A 655 11.58 -3.02 -28.59
N GLU A 656 12.17 -1.84 -28.73
CA GLU A 656 13.13 -1.51 -29.79
C GLU A 656 14.39 -0.86 -29.21
N ALA A 657 15.55 -1.21 -29.78
CA ALA A 657 16.82 -0.58 -29.41
C ALA A 657 16.76 0.94 -29.61
N ILE A 658 17.36 1.67 -28.69
CA ILE A 658 17.58 3.12 -28.80
C ILE A 658 18.78 3.35 -29.73
N LEU A 659 18.70 4.37 -30.58
CA LEU A 659 19.80 4.75 -31.46
C LEU A 659 20.87 5.50 -30.64
N ALA A 660 22.08 4.93 -30.56
CA ALA A 660 23.16 5.47 -29.76
C ALA A 660 23.54 6.90 -30.17
N GLY A 661 23.57 7.81 -29.20
CA GLY A 661 23.91 9.23 -29.37
C GLY A 661 22.84 10.06 -30.08
N GLN A 662 21.68 9.49 -30.40
CA GLN A 662 20.55 10.22 -30.98
C GLN A 662 19.62 10.71 -29.87
N SER A 663 19.19 11.97 -30.00
CA SER A 663 18.15 12.54 -29.13
C SER A 663 16.80 11.95 -29.52
N GLU A 664 16.12 11.35 -28.55
CA GLU A 664 14.77 10.80 -28.65
C GLU A 664 13.85 11.48 -27.63
N GLU A 665 12.54 11.53 -27.91
CA GLU A 665 11.52 12.04 -27.00
C GLU A 665 10.99 10.90 -26.12
N TYR A 666 10.87 11.17 -24.82
CA TYR A 666 10.23 10.27 -23.85
C TYR A 666 9.16 11.06 -23.11
N LYS A 667 7.91 10.68 -23.35
CA LYS A 667 6.75 11.34 -22.77
C LYS A 667 5.93 10.36 -21.95
N PHE A 668 5.85 10.57 -20.64
CA PHE A 668 5.18 9.66 -19.72
C PHE A 668 4.64 10.39 -18.49
N SER A 669 3.64 9.79 -17.84
CA SER A 669 3.03 10.30 -16.62
C SER A 669 3.94 10.11 -15.42
N LEU A 670 4.03 11.13 -14.56
CA LEU A 670 4.57 11.02 -13.19
C LEU A 670 3.44 10.84 -12.16
N HIS A 671 2.24 10.46 -12.63
CA HIS A 671 0.98 10.39 -11.90
C HIS A 671 0.38 11.75 -11.56
N GLY A 672 -0.80 11.72 -10.93
CA GLY A 672 -1.46 12.92 -10.41
C GLY A 672 -0.82 13.42 -9.12
N ALA A 673 -0.93 14.73 -8.87
CA ALA A 673 -0.58 15.35 -7.59
C ALA A 673 -1.57 16.47 -7.24
N ASP A 674 -1.84 16.66 -5.94
CA ASP A 674 -2.46 17.86 -5.38
C ASP A 674 -1.52 18.44 -4.32
N HIS A 675 -0.71 19.42 -4.73
CA HIS A 675 0.40 19.93 -3.94
C HIS A 675 0.56 21.45 -4.09
N VAL A 676 0.99 22.11 -3.02
CA VAL A 676 1.37 23.53 -3.04
C VAL A 676 2.83 23.67 -2.62
N PHE A 677 3.67 24.06 -3.58
CA PHE A 677 5.01 24.55 -3.30
C PHE A 677 4.89 25.93 -2.67
N LEU A 678 5.10 26.00 -1.35
CA LEU A 678 4.91 27.23 -0.60
C LEU A 678 6.00 28.27 -0.92
N LYS A 679 5.66 29.55 -0.77
CA LYS A 679 6.64 30.64 -0.74
C LYS A 679 7.79 30.31 0.22
N GLY A 680 9.02 30.50 -0.24
CA GLY A 680 10.23 30.16 0.50
C GLY A 680 10.80 28.78 0.20
N HIS A 681 10.02 27.90 -0.44
CA HIS A 681 10.49 26.62 -0.96
C HIS A 681 11.16 26.79 -2.34
N ARG A 682 11.63 25.69 -2.93
CA ARG A 682 12.01 25.60 -4.34
C ARG A 682 11.36 24.38 -4.97
N ILE A 683 11.08 24.49 -6.27
CA ILE A 683 10.78 23.32 -7.09
C ILE A 683 12.11 22.76 -7.58
N LEU A 684 12.31 21.46 -7.43
CA LEU A 684 13.47 20.72 -7.93
C LEU A 684 13.01 19.65 -8.92
N VAL A 685 13.87 19.37 -9.89
CA VAL A 685 13.74 18.21 -10.77
C VAL A 685 15.04 17.42 -10.72
N GLN A 686 14.97 16.11 -10.54
CA GLN A 686 16.11 15.21 -10.66
C GLN A 686 15.88 14.20 -11.78
N VAL A 687 16.92 13.92 -12.56
CA VAL A 687 16.93 12.89 -13.60
C VAL A 687 18.13 11.94 -13.40
N GLN A 688 17.87 10.64 -13.41
CA GLN A 688 18.87 9.59 -13.25
C GLN A 688 18.50 8.35 -14.09
N SER A 689 19.41 7.39 -14.24
CA SER A 689 19.18 6.19 -15.09
C SER A 689 19.28 4.84 -14.38
N SER A 690 19.14 4.85 -13.05
CA SER A 690 18.99 3.64 -12.24
C SER A 690 18.29 3.98 -10.93
N TRP A 691 17.55 3.02 -10.36
CA TRP A 691 16.85 3.20 -9.10
C TRP A 691 16.80 1.88 -8.31
N PHE A 692 17.98 1.49 -7.84
CA PHE A 692 18.31 0.12 -7.47
C PHE A 692 18.30 -0.08 -5.94
N PRO A 693 18.06 -1.28 -5.39
CA PRO A 693 17.61 -2.50 -6.04
C PRO A 693 16.09 -2.58 -6.22
N LEU A 694 15.31 -1.51 -6.03
CA LEU A 694 13.86 -1.59 -6.28
C LEU A 694 13.62 -2.05 -7.72
N TYR A 695 14.16 -1.31 -8.69
CA TYR A 695 14.12 -1.69 -10.10
C TYR A 695 15.38 -2.48 -10.51
N ASP A 696 15.22 -3.45 -11.42
CA ASP A 696 16.38 -4.10 -12.03
C ASP A 696 17.17 -3.12 -12.90
N ARG A 697 18.48 -3.35 -12.99
CA ARG A 697 19.36 -2.45 -13.76
C ARG A 697 19.11 -2.63 -15.24
N ASN A 698 18.84 -1.55 -15.96
CA ASN A 698 18.98 -1.56 -17.40
C ASN A 698 20.46 -1.82 -17.77
N PRO A 699 20.79 -2.78 -18.65
CA PRO A 699 22.17 -3.05 -19.06
C PRO A 699 22.81 -1.90 -19.85
N GLN A 700 21.98 -0.97 -20.33
CA GLN A 700 22.29 0.10 -21.28
C GLN A 700 22.75 -0.41 -22.65
N THR A 701 22.57 -1.71 -22.88
CA THR A 701 22.67 -2.37 -24.17
C THR A 701 21.37 -3.12 -24.41
N PHE A 702 20.86 -3.02 -25.64
CA PHE A 702 19.63 -3.71 -26.00
C PHE A 702 19.85 -5.23 -26.02
N VAL A 703 19.19 -5.91 -25.09
CA VAL A 703 19.11 -7.37 -24.99
C VAL A 703 17.64 -7.82 -25.12
N PRO A 704 17.39 -9.07 -25.56
CA PRO A 704 16.01 -9.58 -25.69
C PRO A 704 15.20 -9.50 -24.39
N ASN A 705 15.81 -9.84 -23.24
CA ASN A 705 15.18 -9.76 -21.92
C ASN A 705 16.20 -9.33 -20.85
N ILE A 706 15.96 -8.19 -20.21
CA ILE A 706 16.83 -7.58 -19.20
C ILE A 706 16.95 -8.47 -17.94
N MET A 707 15.87 -9.13 -17.53
CA MET A 707 15.88 -10.01 -16.35
C MET A 707 16.81 -11.22 -16.51
N THR A 708 17.23 -11.51 -17.75
CA THR A 708 18.19 -12.57 -18.10
C THR A 708 19.53 -12.05 -18.61
N ALA A 709 19.79 -10.74 -18.52
CA ALA A 709 21.01 -10.11 -19.02
C ALA A 709 22.27 -10.71 -18.37
N LYS A 710 23.32 -10.85 -19.16
CA LYS A 710 24.61 -11.43 -18.76
C LYS A 710 25.55 -10.34 -18.25
N PRO A 711 26.59 -10.68 -17.48
CA PRO A 711 27.56 -9.70 -16.98
C PRO A 711 28.15 -8.79 -18.05
N GLU A 712 28.43 -9.32 -19.25
CA GLU A 712 29.01 -8.57 -20.38
C GLU A 712 28.04 -7.58 -21.07
N ASP A 713 26.73 -7.70 -20.81
CA ASP A 713 25.71 -6.81 -21.37
C ASP A 713 25.66 -5.46 -20.64
N TYR A 714 26.03 -5.45 -19.36
CA TYR A 714 26.05 -4.24 -18.53
C TYR A 714 27.23 -3.34 -18.91
N LYS A 715 26.94 -2.18 -19.50
CA LYS A 715 27.97 -1.20 -19.90
C LYS A 715 27.61 0.17 -19.38
N ALA A 716 28.60 0.91 -18.89
CA ALA A 716 28.42 2.33 -18.60
C ALA A 716 28.07 3.09 -19.89
N ALA A 717 27.24 4.12 -19.76
CA ALA A 717 26.78 4.94 -20.87
C ALA A 717 26.74 6.41 -20.43
N GLU A 718 27.10 7.28 -21.37
CA GLU A 718 26.96 8.72 -21.25
C GLU A 718 25.52 9.11 -21.61
N GLN A 719 24.88 9.86 -20.73
CA GLN A 719 23.49 10.27 -20.81
C GLN A 719 23.42 11.78 -21.01
N HIS A 720 22.58 12.24 -21.91
CA HIS A 720 22.33 13.66 -22.16
C HIS A 720 20.84 13.98 -21.99
N ILE A 721 20.54 15.05 -21.26
CA ILE A 721 19.18 15.62 -21.13
C ILE A 721 19.19 16.99 -21.79
N TYR A 722 18.45 17.13 -22.89
CA TYR A 722 18.46 18.32 -23.73
C TYR A 722 17.55 19.42 -23.16
N ALA A 723 17.89 20.69 -23.42
CA ALA A 723 17.24 21.86 -22.81
C ALA A 723 15.75 22.03 -23.18
N ASN A 724 15.27 21.40 -24.25
CA ASN A 724 13.83 21.34 -24.55
C ASN A 724 13.06 20.34 -23.66
N SER A 725 13.73 19.58 -22.81
CA SER A 725 13.10 18.74 -21.79
C SER A 725 12.37 19.62 -20.77
N HIS A 726 11.17 19.20 -20.38
CA HIS A 726 10.34 19.91 -19.41
C HIS A 726 9.43 18.94 -18.65
N LEU A 727 8.95 19.39 -17.49
CA LEU A 727 7.75 18.83 -16.90
C LEU A 727 6.54 19.65 -17.33
N VAL A 728 5.46 18.98 -17.74
CA VAL A 728 4.17 19.64 -17.95
C VAL A 728 3.44 19.61 -16.62
N LEU A 729 3.28 20.79 -16.01
CA LEU A 729 2.67 20.94 -14.69
C LEU A 729 1.21 21.45 -14.78
N PRO A 730 0.27 20.87 -14.02
CA PRO A 730 -1.12 21.30 -13.95
C PRO A 730 -1.26 22.45 -12.94
N VAL A 731 -0.78 23.63 -13.30
CA VAL A 731 -0.69 24.79 -12.39
C VAL A 731 -2.08 25.43 -12.20
N ALA A 732 -2.51 25.60 -10.95
CA ALA A 732 -3.75 26.31 -10.66
C ALA A 732 -3.61 27.82 -10.96
N GLU A 733 -4.56 28.37 -11.72
CA GLU A 733 -4.68 29.79 -11.99
C GLU A 733 -5.12 30.54 -10.72
N ARG A 734 -4.62 31.77 -10.56
CA ARG A 734 -4.88 32.60 -9.38
C ARG A 734 -6.19 33.35 -9.43
#